data_AF-A0A9D5VUG7-F1
#
_entry.id   AF-A0A9D5VUG7-F1
#
_cell.length_a   1.000
_cell.length_b   1.000
_cell.length_c   1.000
_cell.angle_alpha   90.00
_cell.angle_beta   90.00
_cell.angle_gamma   90.00
#
_symmetry.space_group_name_H-M   'P 1'
#
loop_
_entity.id
_entity.type
_entity.pdbx_description
1 polymer ?
#
loop_
_entity_poly.entity_id
_entity_poly.type
_entity_poly.pdbx_seq_one_letter_code
_entity_poly.pdbx_strand_id
1 'polypeptide(L)'
;GWNTDDFLRWMLTGATSEEEMEKRQKSIAYSYGFIGHAASDTFSHTYVNMYAGDVFSLMDEQEVETRHNAVESFIVAHQPPLKDRFGKNIGETYKVISLPQSFLADRFILNDTIAEQYKKGAYGAHLAAIYYYRTGMDKVLKDAEQMEQNQGSKDVDIDIKLSDLASALRFNQIKIKAAQELVKIKMTMLQAKTQLLQTLQGKVNDINNTLKKLESQAINPQICEQKCPPPNCRKIFGFTVCSPFSIGCQFICKKTVEALNKAKEIAVNAALLITAEADKRLAEQSKKTLEAELKLAQQQLDLAKKADAEVLARQYHLQRIKDGLMDIASLMVNKLKLRDGLADWRDDIDKATAAYVEANGDVMKNILSNESPIEPLQDWWSCWGLTFIGVPSKFTGTICSIQHSIDSVMDAISDISKKYSEWTSKTGDLEWFLNPVNKLKTTVKEQLIARRDDIEATLFNVITEVIGPNAVPPAKSLISFGEGFLNPVKTDEALDKLFSVDYSNKKLLLIPDASKRVKAEMGLKSGEQYFNPDKYAVVKNSITLVKLTLLSPNELNRLASDFGITGFTKYGHSLFEETGAPFNILFKAVANIDGNHQWQHMALPYPRRVGTPKDRIYGYPFSTENGGSGFRLWEDPQAREKVFVKIFVGPLNPGLEQPGKFGLSEIIPTNYAFKGCEKVPFPDRTQPNQCNIN
;
A
#
# COMPACT_ATOMS: atom_id res chain seq x y z
N GLY A 1 -2.10 26.25 -6.90
CA GLY A 1 -0.64 26.08 -6.98
C GLY A 1 -0.09 27.10 -7.93
N TRP A 2 1.09 26.86 -8.49
CA TRP A 2 1.59 27.59 -9.66
C TRP A 2 0.69 27.40 -10.88
N ASN A 3 0.69 28.41 -11.74
CA ASN A 3 0.16 28.30 -13.10
C ASN A 3 1.21 27.68 -14.03
N THR A 4 0.82 27.33 -15.26
CA THR A 4 1.74 26.74 -16.23
C THR A 4 2.96 27.62 -16.49
N ASP A 5 2.80 28.93 -16.70
CA ASP A 5 3.92 29.82 -16.99
C ASP A 5 4.87 30.02 -15.79
N ASP A 6 4.36 30.00 -14.56
CA ASP A 6 5.19 30.00 -13.34
C ASP A 6 6.11 28.77 -13.33
N PHE A 7 5.54 27.60 -13.62
CA PHE A 7 6.26 26.34 -13.67
C PHE A 7 7.31 26.33 -14.78
N LEU A 8 6.97 26.77 -15.99
CA LEU A 8 7.91 26.85 -17.12
C LEU A 8 9.06 27.82 -16.84
N ARG A 9 8.76 28.95 -16.20
CA ARG A 9 9.78 29.92 -15.78
C ARG A 9 10.73 29.33 -14.76
N TRP A 10 10.18 28.71 -13.70
CA TRP A 10 10.98 28.07 -12.68
C TRP A 10 11.85 26.95 -13.26
N MET A 11 11.31 26.15 -14.19
CA MET A 11 12.06 25.12 -14.92
C MET A 11 13.28 25.69 -15.66
N LEU A 12 13.07 26.73 -16.46
CA LEU A 12 14.14 27.31 -17.27
C LEU A 12 15.18 28.01 -16.40
N THR A 13 14.76 28.79 -15.39
CA THR A 13 15.71 29.51 -14.53
C THR A 13 16.60 28.54 -13.75
N GLY A 14 16.04 27.45 -13.22
CA GLY A 14 16.81 26.41 -12.54
C GLY A 14 17.80 25.70 -13.45
N ALA A 15 17.38 25.36 -14.68
CA ALA A 15 18.27 24.76 -15.65
C ALA A 15 19.46 25.67 -16.00
N THR A 16 19.25 26.99 -16.05
CA THR A 16 20.33 27.95 -16.32
C THR A 16 21.28 28.18 -15.14
N SER A 17 20.87 27.85 -13.91
CA SER A 17 21.69 28.03 -12.71
C SER A 17 22.60 26.85 -12.36
N GLU A 18 22.54 25.74 -13.11
CA GLU A 18 23.38 24.56 -12.89
C GLU A 18 24.88 24.89 -12.99
N GLU A 19 25.66 24.60 -11.95
CA GLU A 19 27.09 24.94 -11.90
C GLU A 19 27.89 24.12 -12.91
N GLU A 20 27.64 22.81 -12.99
CA GLU A 20 28.34 21.91 -13.90
C GLU A 20 27.87 22.11 -15.34
N MET A 21 28.79 22.46 -16.25
CA MET A 21 28.47 22.84 -17.63
C MET A 21 27.72 21.76 -18.40
N GLU A 22 28.13 20.49 -18.28
CA GLU A 22 27.49 19.39 -19.00
C GLU A 22 26.05 19.16 -18.52
N LYS A 23 25.83 19.14 -17.21
CA LYS A 23 24.49 19.06 -16.61
C LYS A 23 23.64 20.25 -17.05
N ARG A 24 24.18 21.46 -16.97
CA ARG A 24 23.51 22.69 -17.42
C ARG A 24 23.00 22.58 -18.86
N GLN A 25 23.84 22.10 -19.78
CA GLN A 25 23.43 21.93 -21.19
C GLN A 25 22.30 20.92 -21.35
N LYS A 26 22.35 19.77 -20.65
CA LYS A 26 21.29 18.76 -20.66
C LYS A 26 19.99 19.29 -20.04
N SER A 27 20.08 20.00 -18.92
CA SER A 27 18.94 20.62 -18.25
C SER A 27 18.30 21.70 -19.10
N ILE A 28 19.09 22.54 -19.77
CA ILE A 28 18.59 23.57 -20.70
C ILE A 28 17.88 22.90 -21.88
N ALA A 29 18.49 21.88 -22.49
CA ALA A 29 17.89 21.14 -23.60
C ALA A 29 16.56 20.49 -23.20
N TYR A 30 16.50 19.86 -22.02
CA TYR A 30 15.25 19.31 -21.48
C TYR A 30 14.21 20.41 -21.24
N SER A 31 14.58 21.51 -20.58
CA SER A 31 13.66 22.62 -20.28
C SER A 31 13.07 23.22 -21.55
N TYR A 32 13.86 23.42 -22.62
CA TYR A 32 13.33 23.88 -23.90
C TYR A 32 12.47 22.81 -24.60
N GLY A 33 12.81 21.52 -24.48
CA GLY A 33 11.96 20.43 -24.95
C GLY A 33 10.58 20.44 -24.28
N PHE A 34 10.55 20.60 -22.95
CA PHE A 34 9.32 20.68 -22.17
C PHE A 34 8.52 21.96 -22.47
N ILE A 35 9.18 23.11 -22.62
CA ILE A 35 8.54 24.34 -23.06
C ILE A 35 7.97 24.18 -24.47
N GLY A 36 8.68 23.49 -25.37
CA GLY A 36 8.18 23.13 -26.69
C GLY A 36 6.91 22.29 -26.61
N HIS A 37 6.88 21.28 -25.75
CA HIS A 37 5.66 20.51 -25.47
C HIS A 37 4.50 21.41 -25.00
N ALA A 38 4.73 22.27 -24.00
CA ALA A 38 3.71 23.21 -23.53
C ALA A 38 3.23 24.21 -24.61
N ALA A 39 4.13 24.62 -25.51
CA ALA A 39 3.76 25.40 -26.70
C ALA A 39 2.85 24.62 -27.64
N SER A 40 3.15 23.34 -27.89
CA SER A 40 2.32 22.47 -28.72
C SER A 40 0.91 22.32 -28.13
N ASP A 41 0.81 22.14 -26.82
CA ASP A 41 -0.46 21.91 -26.13
C ASP A 41 -1.40 23.12 -26.22
N THR A 42 -0.83 24.32 -26.40
CA THR A 42 -1.62 25.56 -26.57
C THR A 42 -2.64 25.45 -27.70
N PHE A 43 -2.25 24.87 -28.83
CA PHE A 43 -3.16 24.61 -29.96
C PHE A 43 -3.76 23.21 -29.90
N SER A 44 -2.99 22.22 -29.43
CA SER A 44 -3.42 20.82 -29.43
C SER A 44 -4.59 20.58 -28.48
N HIS A 45 -4.55 21.08 -27.25
CA HIS A 45 -5.67 20.96 -26.32
C HIS A 45 -6.85 21.84 -26.72
N THR A 46 -6.63 22.98 -27.39
CA THR A 46 -7.75 23.70 -28.01
C THR A 46 -8.51 22.80 -28.99
N TYR A 47 -7.79 22.11 -29.87
CA TYR A 47 -8.37 21.19 -30.83
C TYR A 47 -9.08 20.00 -30.16
N VAL A 48 -8.43 19.33 -29.21
CA VAL A 48 -8.97 18.13 -28.54
C VAL A 48 -10.14 18.49 -27.64
N ASN A 49 -10.05 19.58 -26.89
CA ASN A 49 -11.12 20.04 -25.99
C ASN A 49 -12.39 20.43 -26.77
N MET A 50 -12.29 20.87 -28.03
CA MET A 50 -13.46 21.12 -28.88
C MET A 50 -14.22 19.83 -29.22
N TYR A 51 -13.52 18.70 -29.37
CA TYR A 51 -14.15 17.39 -29.53
C TYR A 51 -14.64 16.82 -28.20
N ALA A 52 -13.76 16.74 -27.20
CA ALA A 52 -14.09 16.20 -25.87
C ALA A 52 -15.19 17.01 -25.19
N GLY A 53 -15.29 18.28 -25.53
CA GLY A 53 -16.26 19.23 -25.02
C GLY A 53 -15.83 19.87 -23.72
N ASP A 54 -14.68 19.53 -23.15
CA ASP A 54 -14.18 20.20 -21.95
C ASP A 54 -12.65 20.03 -21.84
N VAL A 55 -12.03 20.73 -20.89
CA VAL A 55 -10.63 20.48 -20.52
C VAL A 55 -10.50 19.15 -19.79
N PHE A 56 -9.33 18.54 -19.95
CA PHE A 56 -8.92 17.40 -19.16
C PHE A 56 -8.90 17.74 -17.66
N SER A 57 -9.60 16.97 -16.83
CA SER A 57 -9.55 17.10 -15.38
C SER A 57 -9.75 15.77 -14.66
N LEU A 58 -8.71 15.33 -13.97
CA LEU A 58 -8.78 14.17 -13.09
C LEU A 58 -9.74 14.35 -11.90
N MET A 59 -10.28 15.54 -11.64
CA MET A 59 -11.18 15.83 -10.51
C MET A 59 -12.67 15.85 -10.89
N ASP A 60 -12.99 15.68 -12.17
CA ASP A 60 -14.36 15.80 -12.69
C ASP A 60 -14.91 14.43 -13.16
N GLU A 61 -16.07 14.43 -13.81
CA GLU A 61 -16.63 13.25 -14.50
C GLU A 61 -15.68 12.73 -15.58
N GLN A 62 -15.48 11.40 -15.66
CA GLN A 62 -14.44 10.77 -16.50
C GLN A 62 -14.71 10.76 -18.02
N GLU A 63 -15.91 11.12 -18.46
CA GLU A 63 -16.29 10.98 -19.88
C GLU A 63 -15.51 11.95 -20.78
N VAL A 64 -15.24 13.16 -20.29
CA VAL A 64 -14.44 14.14 -21.04
C VAL A 64 -13.02 13.60 -21.24
N GLU A 65 -12.40 13.10 -20.18
CA GLU A 65 -11.03 12.58 -20.17
C GLU A 65 -10.94 11.36 -21.10
N THR A 66 -11.96 10.50 -21.10
CA THR A 66 -12.05 9.36 -22.02
C THR A 66 -12.12 9.81 -23.47
N ARG A 67 -12.96 10.81 -23.80
CA ARG A 67 -13.04 11.40 -25.15
C ARG A 67 -11.75 12.10 -25.56
N HIS A 68 -11.11 12.80 -24.62
CA HIS A 68 -9.85 13.50 -24.82
C HIS A 68 -8.76 12.52 -25.25
N ASN A 69 -8.50 11.50 -24.42
CA ASN A 69 -7.54 10.44 -24.71
C ASN A 69 -7.85 9.71 -26.02
N ALA A 70 -9.13 9.48 -26.32
CA ALA A 70 -9.52 8.77 -27.53
C ALA A 70 -9.15 9.55 -28.80
N VAL A 71 -9.36 10.86 -28.83
CA VAL A 71 -8.97 11.71 -29.97
C VAL A 71 -7.45 11.75 -30.10
N GLU A 72 -6.72 11.90 -29.01
CA GLU A 72 -5.26 11.89 -29.03
C GLU A 72 -4.69 10.56 -29.53
N SER A 73 -5.16 9.45 -28.97
CA SER A 73 -4.77 8.10 -29.37
C SER A 73 -5.04 7.84 -30.86
N PHE A 74 -6.18 8.33 -31.35
CA PHE A 74 -6.56 8.22 -32.75
C PHE A 74 -5.65 9.06 -33.65
N ILE A 75 -5.27 10.28 -33.23
CA ILE A 75 -4.30 11.11 -33.95
C ILE A 75 -2.92 10.45 -34.00
N VAL A 76 -2.45 9.91 -32.87
CA VAL A 76 -1.16 9.22 -32.75
C VAL A 76 -1.07 8.04 -33.73
N ALA A 77 -2.18 7.29 -33.93
CA ALA A 77 -2.22 6.20 -34.90
C ALA A 77 -1.96 6.64 -36.37
N HIS A 78 -2.11 7.93 -36.67
CA HIS A 78 -1.88 8.53 -37.99
C HIS A 78 -0.66 9.46 -38.01
N GLN A 79 0.18 9.46 -36.96
CA GLN A 79 1.36 10.29 -36.88
C GLN A 79 2.46 9.80 -37.84
N PRO A 80 3.02 10.67 -38.71
CA PRO A 80 4.13 10.27 -39.56
C PRO A 80 5.38 9.92 -38.71
N PRO A 81 6.22 8.99 -39.18
CA PRO A 81 7.46 8.67 -38.47
C PRO A 81 8.38 9.88 -38.40
N LEU A 82 9.17 9.95 -37.33
CA LEU A 82 10.10 11.06 -37.14
C LEU A 82 11.21 11.00 -38.19
N LYS A 83 11.65 12.19 -38.61
CA LYS A 83 12.77 12.37 -39.52
C LYS A 83 13.83 13.22 -38.88
N ASP A 84 15.09 12.90 -39.12
CA ASP A 84 16.20 13.78 -38.74
C ASP A 84 16.28 15.01 -39.66
N ARG A 85 17.27 15.88 -39.40
CA ARG A 85 17.50 17.10 -40.19
C ARG A 85 17.84 16.85 -41.67
N PHE A 86 18.19 15.62 -42.04
CA PHE A 86 18.49 15.20 -43.40
C PHE A 86 17.30 14.48 -44.06
N GLY A 87 16.17 14.38 -43.36
CA GLY A 87 14.98 13.69 -43.83
C GLY A 87 15.02 12.16 -43.65
N LYS A 88 16.06 11.61 -43.00
CA LYS A 88 16.16 10.18 -42.73
C LYS A 88 15.16 9.80 -41.65
N ASN A 89 14.37 8.76 -41.91
CA ASN A 89 13.47 8.19 -40.91
C ASN A 89 14.27 7.63 -39.73
N ILE A 90 13.97 8.10 -38.52
CA ILE A 90 14.59 7.66 -37.26
C ILE A 90 13.66 6.80 -36.40
N GLY A 91 12.49 6.45 -36.93
CA GLY A 91 11.52 5.56 -36.30
C GLY A 91 10.34 6.31 -35.67
N GLU A 92 9.61 5.57 -34.84
CA GLU A 92 8.48 6.09 -34.07
C GLU A 92 8.96 6.94 -32.90
N THR A 93 8.20 7.97 -32.55
CA THR A 93 8.58 8.98 -31.55
C THR A 93 8.99 8.37 -30.21
N TYR A 94 8.22 7.39 -29.71
CA TYR A 94 8.49 6.78 -28.40
C TYR A 94 9.80 5.98 -28.34
N LYS A 95 10.34 5.52 -29.48
CA LYS A 95 11.59 4.75 -29.55
C LYS A 95 12.85 5.59 -29.46
N VAL A 96 12.75 6.91 -29.68
CA VAL A 96 13.91 7.81 -29.72
C VAL A 96 13.98 8.74 -28.49
N ILE A 97 13.03 8.63 -27.56
CA ILE A 97 12.99 9.46 -26.36
C ILE A 97 13.78 8.77 -25.24
N SER A 98 14.78 9.48 -24.71
CA SER A 98 15.50 9.13 -23.48
C SER A 98 15.20 10.16 -22.39
N LEU A 99 15.10 9.71 -21.13
CA LEU A 99 14.78 10.59 -20.01
C LEU A 99 16.02 10.86 -19.14
N PRO A 100 16.31 12.12 -18.79
CA PRO A 100 17.38 12.44 -17.84
C PRO A 100 16.89 12.21 -16.40
N GLN A 101 16.66 10.94 -16.04
CA GLN A 101 15.96 10.51 -14.82
C GLN A 101 16.41 11.22 -13.54
N SER A 102 17.72 11.32 -13.30
CA SER A 102 18.26 11.97 -12.10
C SER A 102 17.91 13.46 -12.05
N PHE A 103 18.10 14.19 -13.15
CA PHE A 103 17.72 15.59 -13.24
C PHE A 103 16.23 15.78 -12.98
N LEU A 104 15.37 14.91 -13.51
CA LEU A 104 13.93 15.00 -13.30
C LEU A 104 13.52 14.64 -11.86
N ALA A 105 14.16 13.63 -11.27
CA ALA A 105 13.95 13.28 -9.87
C ALA A 105 14.35 14.45 -8.96
N ASP A 106 15.54 15.00 -9.16
CA ASP A 106 16.07 16.13 -8.39
C ASP A 106 15.23 17.38 -8.58
N ARG A 107 14.84 17.68 -9.82
CA ARG A 107 14.11 18.89 -10.15
C ARG A 107 12.66 18.79 -9.72
N PHE A 108 11.94 17.76 -10.13
CA PHE A 108 10.49 17.69 -9.97
C PHE A 108 10.06 17.03 -8.67
N ILE A 109 10.88 16.20 -8.03
CA ILE A 109 10.44 15.47 -6.84
C ILE A 109 11.26 15.91 -5.63
N LEU A 110 12.59 15.82 -5.69
CA LEU A 110 13.48 16.06 -4.56
C LEU A 110 13.82 17.55 -4.35
N ASN A 111 12.96 18.45 -4.83
CA ASN A 111 13.12 19.90 -4.67
C ASN A 111 12.07 20.49 -3.72
N ASP A 112 12.51 21.34 -2.80
CA ASP A 112 11.67 21.95 -1.78
C ASP A 112 10.57 22.84 -2.36
N THR A 113 10.92 23.64 -3.36
CA THR A 113 10.06 24.64 -3.97
C THR A 113 8.90 23.97 -4.68
N ILE A 114 9.16 22.90 -5.42
CA ILE A 114 8.09 22.16 -6.12
C ILE A 114 7.26 21.30 -5.17
N ALA A 115 7.87 20.72 -4.12
CA ALA A 115 7.13 19.98 -3.10
C ALA A 115 6.07 20.86 -2.42
N GLU A 116 6.38 22.13 -2.13
CA GLU A 116 5.40 23.08 -1.60
C GLU A 116 4.28 23.44 -2.59
N GLN A 117 4.51 23.34 -3.89
CA GLN A 117 3.44 23.50 -4.88
C GLN A 117 2.57 22.26 -4.97
N TYR A 118 3.19 21.08 -4.98
CA TYR A 118 2.51 19.80 -5.04
C TYR A 118 1.61 19.54 -3.84
N LYS A 119 2.01 19.94 -2.63
CA LYS A 119 1.15 19.92 -1.42
C LYS A 119 -0.18 20.64 -1.58
N LYS A 120 -0.26 21.65 -2.46
CA LYS A 120 -1.48 22.44 -2.67
C LYS A 120 -2.52 21.72 -3.54
N GLY A 121 -2.16 20.62 -4.19
CA GLY A 121 -3.04 19.83 -5.06
C GLY A 121 -3.15 18.39 -4.60
N ALA A 122 -4.32 17.79 -4.76
CA ALA A 122 -4.57 16.40 -4.33
C ALA A 122 -3.66 15.39 -5.05
N TYR A 123 -3.45 15.55 -6.35
CA TYR A 123 -2.63 14.64 -7.17
C TYR A 123 -1.13 14.88 -7.08
N GLY A 124 -0.67 16.03 -6.57
CA GLY A 124 0.76 16.28 -6.36
C GLY A 124 1.26 15.77 -5.01
N ALA A 125 0.35 15.55 -4.06
CA ALA A 125 0.69 15.33 -2.65
C ALA A 125 1.64 14.13 -2.43
N HIS A 126 1.57 13.07 -3.24
CA HIS A 126 2.48 11.93 -3.13
C HIS A 126 3.92 12.28 -3.53
N LEU A 127 4.12 13.13 -4.55
CA LEU A 127 5.44 13.60 -4.95
C LEU A 127 6.07 14.48 -3.86
N ALA A 128 5.25 15.34 -3.25
CA ALA A 128 5.62 16.08 -2.06
C ALA A 128 6.00 15.14 -0.89
N ALA A 129 5.25 14.07 -0.66
CA ALA A 129 5.54 13.10 0.40
C ALA A 129 6.92 12.43 0.21
N ILE A 130 7.29 12.07 -1.02
CA ILE A 130 8.63 11.54 -1.35
C ILE A 130 9.72 12.52 -0.90
N TYR A 131 9.57 13.82 -1.19
CA TYR A 131 10.50 14.85 -0.75
C TYR A 131 10.63 14.95 0.79
N TYR A 132 9.51 15.03 1.52
CA TYR A 132 9.56 15.13 2.99
C TYR A 132 10.12 13.87 3.63
N TYR A 133 9.88 12.71 3.03
CA TYR A 133 10.46 11.46 3.47
C TYR A 133 11.99 11.46 3.31
N ARG A 134 12.48 11.85 2.13
CA ARG A 134 13.92 11.98 1.85
C ARG A 134 14.60 12.98 2.80
N THR A 135 14.02 14.16 2.99
CA THR A 135 14.59 15.18 3.90
C THR A 135 14.49 14.81 5.37
N GLY A 136 13.45 14.07 5.76
CA GLY A 136 13.37 13.43 7.08
C GLY A 136 14.53 12.47 7.29
N MET A 137 14.88 11.67 6.28
CA MET A 137 16.04 10.77 6.32
C MET A 137 17.36 11.54 6.42
N ASP A 138 17.55 12.62 5.65
CA ASP A 138 18.74 13.47 5.74
C ASP A 138 18.93 14.02 7.16
N LYS A 139 17.83 14.40 7.83
CA LYS A 139 17.86 14.85 9.23
C LYS A 139 18.27 13.73 10.18
N VAL A 140 17.69 12.54 10.04
CA VAL A 140 18.05 11.37 10.85
C VAL A 140 19.53 11.02 10.67
N LEU A 141 20.03 11.08 9.44
CA LEU A 141 21.45 10.84 9.14
C LEU A 141 22.35 11.88 9.81
N LYS A 142 22.00 13.17 9.74
CA LYS A 142 22.74 14.25 10.42
C LYS A 142 22.71 14.11 11.95
N ASP A 143 21.56 13.73 12.52
CA ASP A 143 21.43 13.48 13.95
C ASP A 143 22.31 12.28 14.37
N ALA A 144 22.37 11.23 13.55
CA ALA A 144 23.27 10.09 13.76
C ALA A 144 24.76 10.52 13.71
N GLU A 145 25.16 11.35 12.74
CA GLU A 145 26.52 11.91 12.66
C GLU A 145 26.88 12.76 13.88
N GLN A 146 25.94 13.58 14.37
CA GLN A 146 26.15 14.38 15.56
C GLN A 146 26.25 13.51 16.82
N MET A 147 25.48 12.42 16.91
CA MET A 147 25.59 11.45 18.01
C MET A 147 26.95 10.73 17.98
N GLU A 148 27.44 10.34 16.81
CA GLU A 148 28.79 9.76 16.65
C GLU A 148 29.87 10.73 17.15
N GLN A 149 29.77 12.01 16.82
CA GLN A 149 30.71 13.05 17.26
C GLN A 149 30.65 13.29 18.78
N ASN A 150 29.47 13.23 19.39
CA ASN A 150 29.27 13.54 20.81
C ASN A 150 29.56 12.36 21.76
N GLN A 151 29.60 11.13 21.28
CA GLN A 151 29.72 9.93 22.12
C GLN A 151 31.13 9.42 22.41
N GLY A 152 32.18 10.14 22.01
CA GLY A 152 33.56 9.83 22.41
C GLY A 152 33.86 9.82 23.93
N SER A 153 32.84 9.88 24.81
CA SER A 153 33.00 9.94 26.28
C SER A 153 32.02 9.12 27.13
N LYS A 154 31.05 8.36 26.58
CA LYS A 154 29.93 7.78 27.39
C LYS A 154 29.53 6.32 27.14
N ASP A 155 30.33 5.51 26.45
CA ASP A 155 29.94 4.15 26.02
C ASP A 155 29.89 3.08 27.13
N VAL A 156 30.27 3.35 28.37
CA VAL A 156 30.35 2.30 29.42
C VAL A 156 28.99 2.01 30.11
N ASP A 157 28.00 2.90 30.02
CA ASP A 157 26.81 2.82 30.89
C ASP A 157 25.57 2.12 30.28
N ILE A 158 25.60 1.81 28.97
CA ILE A 158 24.46 1.19 28.26
C ILE A 158 24.58 -0.35 28.27
N ASP A 159 25.79 -0.90 28.14
CA ASP A 159 26.04 -2.35 28.19
C ASP A 159 25.68 -2.95 29.57
N ILE A 160 25.89 -2.18 30.65
CA ILE A 160 25.57 -2.61 32.02
C ILE A 160 24.05 -2.78 32.20
N LYS A 161 23.24 -1.87 31.65
CA LYS A 161 21.78 -1.87 31.82
C LYS A 161 21.07 -2.97 31.01
N LEU A 162 21.61 -3.32 29.84
CA LEU A 162 21.10 -4.44 29.02
C LEU A 162 21.46 -5.81 29.61
N SER A 163 22.64 -5.94 30.23
CA SER A 163 23.05 -7.13 31.00
C SER A 163 22.15 -7.38 32.22
N ASP A 164 21.75 -6.32 32.93
CA ASP A 164 20.89 -6.41 34.11
C ASP A 164 19.45 -6.83 33.75
N LEU A 165 18.91 -6.35 32.63
CA LEU A 165 17.58 -6.73 32.15
C LEU A 165 17.54 -8.21 31.72
N ALA A 166 18.59 -8.69 31.05
CA ALA A 166 18.73 -10.09 30.66
C ALA A 166 18.87 -11.03 31.88
N SER A 167 19.52 -10.57 32.95
CA SER A 167 19.68 -11.30 34.21
C SER A 167 18.36 -11.39 35.01
N ALA A 168 17.56 -10.33 35.03
CA ALA A 168 16.24 -10.32 35.67
C ALA A 168 15.23 -11.28 34.98
N LEU A 169 15.31 -11.41 33.64
CA LEU A 169 14.47 -12.34 32.88
C LEU A 169 14.82 -13.81 33.14
N ARG A 170 16.11 -14.15 33.28
CA ARG A 170 16.56 -15.51 33.66
C ARG A 170 16.09 -15.91 35.05
N PHE A 171 16.07 -14.96 36.00
CA PHE A 171 15.65 -15.23 37.38
C PHE A 171 14.16 -15.58 37.49
N ASN A 172 13.29 -14.95 36.69
CA ASN A 172 11.86 -15.27 36.66
C ASN A 172 11.57 -16.66 36.06
N GLN A 173 12.39 -17.12 35.11
CA GLN A 173 12.26 -18.45 34.51
C GLN A 173 12.58 -19.58 35.51
N ILE A 174 13.56 -19.35 36.40
CA ILE A 174 13.90 -20.30 37.47
C ILE A 174 12.77 -20.42 38.49
N LYS A 175 12.11 -19.30 38.86
CA LYS A 175 10.97 -19.31 39.78
C LYS A 175 9.76 -20.09 39.25
N ILE A 176 9.45 -19.95 37.96
CA ILE A 176 8.32 -20.64 37.32
C ILE A 176 8.58 -22.15 37.25
N LYS A 177 9.79 -22.57 36.85
CA LYS A 177 10.17 -24.00 36.85
C LYS A 177 10.16 -24.60 38.26
N ALA A 178 10.66 -23.88 39.26
CA ALA A 178 10.61 -24.33 40.65
C ALA A 178 9.17 -24.50 41.17
N ALA A 179 8.25 -23.59 40.81
CA ALA A 179 6.83 -23.70 41.17
C ALA A 179 6.14 -24.89 40.48
N GLN A 180 6.45 -25.16 39.21
CA GLN A 180 5.92 -26.32 38.49
C GLN A 180 6.35 -27.65 39.13
N GLU A 181 7.63 -27.79 39.52
CA GLU A 181 8.12 -29.00 40.19
C GLU A 181 7.49 -29.17 41.59
N LEU A 182 7.27 -28.08 42.32
CA LEU A 182 6.61 -28.13 43.63
C LEU A 182 5.15 -28.62 43.53
N VAL A 183 4.44 -28.23 42.47
CA VAL A 183 3.07 -28.70 42.18
C VAL A 183 3.06 -30.18 41.80
N LYS A 184 4.01 -30.64 40.98
CA LYS A 184 4.16 -32.08 40.66
C LYS A 184 4.37 -32.93 41.92
N ILE A 185 5.23 -32.49 42.83
CA ILE A 185 5.48 -33.19 44.10
C ILE A 185 4.19 -33.28 44.93
N LYS A 186 3.43 -32.18 45.05
CA LYS A 186 2.14 -32.17 45.75
C LYS A 186 1.13 -33.14 45.11
N MET A 187 1.06 -33.20 43.78
CA MET A 187 0.20 -34.15 43.08
C MET A 187 0.57 -35.61 43.37
N THR A 188 1.85 -35.95 43.33
CA THR A 188 2.33 -37.31 43.67
C THR A 188 1.97 -37.68 45.11
N MET A 189 2.12 -36.75 46.06
CA MET A 189 1.72 -36.96 47.45
C MET A 189 0.20 -37.17 47.61
N LEU A 190 -0.62 -36.40 46.89
CA LEU A 190 -2.08 -36.55 46.91
C LEU A 190 -2.53 -37.89 46.28
N GLN A 191 -1.89 -38.32 45.20
CA GLN A 191 -2.12 -39.63 44.59
C GLN A 191 -1.77 -40.78 45.54
N ALA A 192 -0.63 -40.69 46.23
CA ALA A 192 -0.24 -41.67 47.23
C ALA A 192 -1.23 -41.73 48.42
N LYS A 193 -1.70 -40.57 48.92
CA LYS A 193 -2.75 -40.52 49.96
C LYS A 193 -4.06 -41.16 49.50
N THR A 194 -4.43 -40.93 48.24
CA THR A 194 -5.65 -41.50 47.66
C THR A 194 -5.56 -43.02 47.56
N GLN A 195 -4.42 -43.56 47.11
CA GLN A 195 -4.17 -45.01 47.07
C GLN A 195 -4.18 -45.64 48.47
N LEU A 196 -3.60 -44.96 49.47
CA LEU A 196 -3.63 -45.41 50.86
C LEU A 196 -5.07 -45.49 51.39
N LEU A 197 -5.90 -44.48 51.13
CA LEU A 197 -7.32 -44.49 51.52
C LEU A 197 -8.11 -45.60 50.83
N GLN A 198 -7.89 -45.84 49.53
CA GLN A 198 -8.50 -46.96 48.82
C GLN A 198 -8.14 -48.32 49.46
N THR A 199 -6.88 -48.47 49.87
CA THR A 199 -6.40 -49.67 50.56
C THR A 199 -7.06 -49.84 51.94
N LEU A 200 -7.18 -48.74 52.71
CA LEU A 200 -7.86 -48.75 54.01
C LEU A 200 -9.35 -49.08 53.87
N GLN A 201 -10.02 -48.52 52.86
CA GLN A 201 -11.42 -48.80 52.56
C GLN A 201 -11.64 -50.29 52.21
N GLY A 202 -10.70 -50.89 51.47
CA GLY A 202 -10.67 -52.34 51.22
C GLY A 202 -10.61 -53.16 52.51
N LYS A 203 -9.69 -52.81 53.43
CA LYS A 203 -9.56 -53.50 54.73
C LYS A 203 -10.80 -53.36 55.61
N VAL A 204 -11.45 -52.20 55.61
CA VAL A 204 -12.71 -51.99 56.35
C VAL A 204 -13.81 -52.92 55.80
N ASN A 205 -13.89 -53.09 54.48
CA ASN A 205 -14.83 -54.03 53.87
C ASN A 205 -14.53 -55.49 54.27
N ASP A 206 -13.25 -55.88 54.31
CA ASP A 206 -12.83 -57.21 54.76
C ASP A 206 -13.19 -57.49 56.23
N ILE A 207 -13.02 -56.49 57.10
CA ILE A 207 -13.43 -56.57 58.52
C ILE A 207 -14.95 -56.73 58.61
N ASN A 208 -15.73 -55.94 57.87
CA ASN A 208 -17.19 -56.05 57.84
C ASN A 208 -17.66 -57.44 57.37
N ASN A 209 -16.99 -58.01 56.37
CA ASN A 209 -17.30 -59.36 55.89
C ASN A 209 -16.94 -60.43 56.93
N THR A 210 -15.85 -60.23 57.68
CA THR A 210 -15.45 -61.13 58.76
C THR A 210 -16.41 -61.06 59.94
N LEU A 211 -16.87 -59.86 60.32
CA LEU A 211 -17.88 -59.67 61.35
C LEU A 211 -19.20 -60.37 61.00
N LYS A 212 -19.67 -60.24 59.76
CA LYS A 212 -20.87 -60.97 59.28
C LYS A 212 -20.70 -62.49 59.36
N LYS A 213 -19.50 -63.01 59.11
CA LYS A 213 -19.18 -64.44 59.29
C LYS A 213 -19.23 -64.84 60.76
N LEU A 214 -18.67 -64.05 61.67
CA LEU A 214 -18.68 -64.34 63.10
C LEU A 214 -20.10 -64.26 63.70
N GLU A 215 -20.92 -63.31 63.28
CA GLU A 215 -22.35 -63.22 63.65
C GLU A 215 -23.12 -64.49 63.26
N SER A 216 -22.74 -65.16 62.17
CA SER A 216 -23.37 -66.42 61.74
C SER A 216 -22.92 -67.67 62.52
N GLN A 217 -21.89 -67.55 63.38
CA GLN A 217 -21.24 -68.68 64.06
C GLN A 217 -21.45 -68.72 65.59
N ALA A 218 -22.18 -67.76 66.18
CA ALA A 218 -22.29 -67.62 67.63
C ALA A 218 -23.58 -68.20 68.25
N ILE A 219 -23.70 -69.53 68.37
CA ILE A 219 -24.50 -70.20 69.45
C ILE A 219 -23.90 -71.58 69.78
N ASN A 220 -23.26 -71.73 70.95
CA ASN A 220 -23.42 -72.92 71.83
C ASN A 220 -22.84 -72.66 73.26
N PRO A 221 -23.67 -72.34 74.27
CA PRO A 221 -23.21 -72.11 75.64
C PRO A 221 -23.21 -73.41 76.45
N GLN A 222 -22.08 -74.12 76.50
CA GLN A 222 -21.84 -75.28 77.36
C GLN A 222 -20.69 -75.04 78.36
N ILE A 223 -20.79 -73.96 79.16
CA ILE A 223 -19.87 -73.75 80.29
C ILE A 223 -20.67 -73.23 81.49
N CYS A 224 -21.50 -74.08 82.10
CA CYS A 224 -22.08 -73.87 83.43
C CYS A 224 -22.55 -75.19 84.06
N GLU A 225 -21.88 -76.30 83.75
CA GLU A 225 -22.12 -77.58 84.41
C GLU A 225 -20.86 -78.03 85.15
N GLN A 226 -21.02 -78.19 86.47
CA GLN A 226 -20.26 -79.09 87.34
C GLN A 226 -18.84 -78.60 87.76
N LYS A 227 -18.46 -78.42 89.04
CA LYS A 227 -19.00 -78.80 90.36
C LYS A 227 -18.45 -77.80 91.39
N CYS A 228 -19.31 -77.20 92.21
CA CYS A 228 -18.92 -76.77 93.56
C CYS A 228 -19.26 -77.91 94.52
N PRO A 229 -18.28 -78.46 95.25
CA PRO A 229 -18.54 -79.02 96.56
C PRO A 229 -17.64 -78.42 97.68
N PRO A 230 -18.12 -78.43 98.93
CA PRO A 230 -17.75 -77.53 100.04
C PRO A 230 -17.13 -78.32 101.22
N PRO A 231 -17.16 -77.87 102.50
CA PRO A 231 -16.69 -76.62 103.12
C PRO A 231 -15.67 -76.90 104.27
N ASN A 232 -14.99 -75.87 104.78
CA ASN A 232 -14.52 -75.86 106.17
C ASN A 232 -14.59 -74.45 106.77
N CYS A 233 -15.42 -74.34 107.80
CA CYS A 233 -15.80 -73.14 108.53
C CYS A 233 -14.65 -72.59 109.40
N ARG A 234 -14.67 -71.28 109.73
CA ARG A 234 -14.06 -70.79 110.99
C ARG A 234 -14.76 -69.56 111.58
N LYS A 235 -14.83 -69.61 112.91
CA LYS A 235 -15.43 -68.68 113.87
C LYS A 235 -14.72 -67.33 113.92
N ILE A 236 -15.46 -66.21 113.94
CA ILE A 236 -15.01 -64.94 114.52
C ILE A 236 -16.21 -64.23 115.19
N PHE A 237 -16.07 -63.90 116.49
CA PHE A 237 -16.96 -63.16 117.42
C PHE A 237 -18.40 -63.65 117.64
N GLY A 238 -18.52 -64.88 118.15
CA GLY A 238 -19.45 -65.14 119.25
C GLY A 238 -20.66 -66.02 118.98
N PHE A 239 -21.23 -66.03 117.76
CA PHE A 239 -22.32 -66.95 117.41
C PHE A 239 -22.16 -67.48 116.00
N THR A 240 -22.19 -68.81 115.89
CA THR A 240 -22.15 -69.56 114.64
C THR A 240 -23.57 -70.03 114.35
N VAL A 241 -24.22 -69.49 113.32
CA VAL A 241 -25.48 -70.03 112.81
C VAL A 241 -25.39 -70.06 111.28
N CYS A 242 -25.21 -71.26 110.75
CA CYS A 242 -25.34 -71.58 109.33
C CYS A 242 -26.78 -72.04 109.10
N SER A 243 -27.46 -71.56 108.06
CA SER A 243 -28.60 -72.29 107.50
C SER A 243 -28.92 -71.83 106.07
N PRO A 244 -29.29 -72.76 105.17
CA PRO A 244 -29.19 -72.62 103.72
C PRO A 244 -30.55 -72.29 103.08
N PHE A 245 -30.59 -71.64 101.92
CA PHE A 245 -31.49 -72.02 100.82
C PHE A 245 -31.07 -71.34 99.52
N SER A 246 -30.35 -72.13 98.73
CA SER A 246 -30.06 -71.99 97.31
C SER A 246 -31.27 -72.41 96.48
N ILE A 247 -31.66 -71.61 95.48
CA ILE A 247 -32.32 -72.01 94.20
C ILE A 247 -32.30 -70.83 93.21
N GLY A 248 -32.29 -69.56 93.69
CA GLY A 248 -32.27 -68.38 92.81
C GLY A 248 -30.96 -68.15 92.04
N CYS A 249 -29.79 -68.56 92.58
CA CYS A 249 -28.50 -68.21 91.99
C CYS A 249 -28.24 -68.83 90.62
N GLN A 250 -28.67 -70.07 90.36
CA GLN A 250 -28.39 -70.72 89.07
C GLN A 250 -29.26 -70.17 87.93
N PHE A 251 -30.55 -69.93 88.19
CA PHE A 251 -31.46 -69.38 87.18
C PHE A 251 -31.10 -67.93 86.86
N ILE A 252 -30.83 -67.12 87.90
CA ILE A 252 -30.41 -65.73 87.73
C ILE A 252 -29.03 -65.67 87.06
N CYS A 253 -28.05 -66.49 87.45
CA CYS A 253 -26.75 -66.51 86.79
C CYS A 253 -26.86 -66.89 85.31
N LYS A 254 -27.61 -67.95 84.95
CA LYS A 254 -27.79 -68.35 83.54
C LYS A 254 -28.46 -67.27 82.70
N LYS A 255 -29.59 -66.73 83.16
CA LYS A 255 -30.33 -65.68 82.43
C LYS A 255 -29.56 -64.36 82.39
N THR A 256 -28.84 -64.01 83.45
CA THR A 256 -28.07 -62.76 83.53
C THR A 256 -26.83 -62.86 82.67
N VAL A 257 -26.13 -64.00 82.63
CA VAL A 257 -24.96 -64.20 81.75
C VAL A 257 -25.38 -64.32 80.28
N GLU A 258 -26.48 -65.00 79.95
CA GLU A 258 -27.04 -65.00 78.59
C GLU A 258 -27.44 -63.59 78.14
N ALA A 259 -28.15 -62.84 79.00
CA ALA A 259 -28.54 -61.47 78.70
C ALA A 259 -27.33 -60.52 78.63
N LEU A 260 -26.34 -60.64 79.53
CA LEU A 260 -25.13 -59.82 79.50
C LEU A 260 -24.27 -60.14 78.29
N ASN A 261 -24.09 -61.42 77.94
CA ASN A 261 -23.27 -61.79 76.80
C ASN A 261 -23.93 -61.36 75.50
N LYS A 262 -25.26 -61.55 75.37
CA LYS A 262 -26.00 -61.08 74.20
C LYS A 262 -26.05 -59.56 74.12
N ALA A 263 -26.20 -58.86 75.25
CA ALA A 263 -26.12 -57.41 75.31
C ALA A 263 -24.70 -56.89 75.03
N LYS A 264 -23.65 -57.59 75.49
CA LYS A 264 -22.25 -57.23 75.25
C LYS A 264 -21.85 -57.49 73.79
N GLU A 265 -22.31 -58.59 73.20
CA GLU A 265 -22.07 -58.90 71.78
C GLU A 265 -22.83 -57.93 70.87
N ILE A 266 -24.11 -57.65 71.16
CA ILE A 266 -24.87 -56.62 70.44
C ILE A 266 -24.24 -55.24 70.65
N ALA A 267 -23.79 -54.88 71.86
CA ALA A 267 -23.15 -53.60 72.12
C ALA A 267 -21.78 -53.48 71.46
N VAL A 268 -20.98 -54.55 71.41
CA VAL A 268 -19.67 -54.57 70.75
C VAL A 268 -19.83 -54.58 69.23
N ASN A 269 -20.77 -55.36 68.67
CA ASN A 269 -21.05 -55.36 67.23
C ASN A 269 -21.70 -54.06 66.79
N ALA A 270 -22.62 -53.48 67.58
CA ALA A 270 -23.19 -52.16 67.31
C ALA A 270 -22.13 -51.06 67.43
N ALA A 271 -21.25 -51.11 68.44
CA ALA A 271 -20.14 -50.17 68.57
C ALA A 271 -19.15 -50.29 67.40
N LEU A 272 -18.81 -51.52 66.96
CA LEU A 272 -17.94 -51.78 65.81
C LEU A 272 -18.60 -51.38 64.47
N LEU A 273 -19.89 -51.59 64.31
CA LEU A 273 -20.64 -51.14 63.12
C LEU A 273 -20.76 -49.61 63.09
N ILE A 274 -21.00 -48.98 64.25
CA ILE A 274 -21.05 -47.51 64.36
C ILE A 274 -19.66 -46.92 64.10
N THR A 275 -18.58 -47.49 64.64
CA THR A 275 -17.21 -47.01 64.36
C THR A 275 -16.80 -47.31 62.92
N ALA A 276 -17.09 -48.50 62.37
CA ALA A 276 -16.77 -48.81 60.98
C ALA A 276 -17.56 -47.96 59.98
N GLU A 277 -18.83 -47.66 60.25
CA GLU A 277 -19.65 -46.79 59.39
C GLU A 277 -19.24 -45.31 59.56
N ALA A 278 -18.85 -44.88 60.76
CA ALA A 278 -18.29 -43.55 60.99
C ALA A 278 -16.93 -43.41 60.28
N ASP A 279 -16.04 -44.40 60.38
CA ASP A 279 -14.75 -44.42 59.70
C ASP A 279 -14.90 -44.51 58.19
N LYS A 280 -15.88 -45.28 57.69
CA LYS A 280 -16.23 -45.31 56.26
C LYS A 280 -16.71 -43.95 55.78
N ARG A 281 -17.61 -43.28 56.50
CA ARG A 281 -18.07 -41.92 56.17
C ARG A 281 -16.93 -40.91 56.21
N LEU A 282 -16.04 -41.00 57.20
CA LEU A 282 -14.87 -40.14 57.34
C LEU A 282 -13.87 -40.37 56.19
N ALA A 283 -13.65 -41.63 55.79
CA ALA A 283 -12.81 -42.01 54.66
C ALA A 283 -13.42 -41.56 53.32
N GLU A 284 -14.74 -41.71 53.14
CA GLU A 284 -15.47 -41.24 51.94
C GLU A 284 -15.42 -39.71 51.83
N GLN A 285 -15.56 -39.00 52.95
CA GLN A 285 -15.45 -37.54 53.02
C GLN A 285 -14.02 -37.07 52.75
N SER A 286 -13.02 -37.74 53.33
CA SER A 286 -11.60 -37.44 53.08
C SER A 286 -11.20 -37.74 51.63
N LYS A 287 -11.74 -38.80 51.03
CA LYS A 287 -11.55 -39.11 49.62
C LYS A 287 -12.13 -38.00 48.74
N LYS A 288 -13.36 -37.55 48.99
CA LYS A 288 -13.96 -36.42 48.24
C LYS A 288 -13.14 -35.13 48.37
N THR A 289 -12.64 -34.82 49.55
CA THR A 289 -11.78 -33.65 49.78
C THR A 289 -10.46 -33.78 49.01
N LEU A 290 -9.81 -34.95 49.05
CA LEU A 290 -8.56 -35.18 48.33
C LEU A 290 -8.74 -35.21 46.81
N GLU A 291 -9.85 -35.73 46.30
CA GLU A 291 -10.19 -35.65 44.87
C GLU A 291 -10.42 -34.20 44.42
N ALA A 292 -11.05 -33.37 45.25
CA ALA A 292 -11.21 -31.95 45.00
C ALA A 292 -9.86 -31.20 45.04
N GLU A 293 -8.99 -31.50 46.01
CA GLU A 293 -7.64 -30.94 46.09
C GLU A 293 -6.76 -31.38 44.91
N LEU A 294 -6.86 -32.64 44.47
CA LEU A 294 -6.14 -33.14 43.30
C LEU A 294 -6.62 -32.45 42.02
N LYS A 295 -7.94 -32.24 41.87
CA LYS A 295 -8.52 -31.50 40.75
C LYS A 295 -8.05 -30.05 40.74
N LEU A 296 -8.00 -29.39 41.91
CA LEU A 296 -7.48 -28.04 42.04
C LEU A 296 -5.98 -27.96 41.72
N ALA A 297 -5.18 -28.92 42.20
CA ALA A 297 -3.75 -29.00 41.88
C ALA A 297 -3.51 -29.21 40.39
N GLN A 298 -4.32 -30.05 39.73
CA GLN A 298 -4.27 -30.25 38.28
C GLN A 298 -4.63 -28.96 37.52
N GLN A 299 -5.67 -28.24 37.95
CA GLN A 299 -6.02 -26.94 37.37
C GLN A 299 -4.91 -25.90 37.54
N GLN A 300 -4.26 -25.87 38.70
CA GLN A 300 -3.09 -25.01 38.95
C GLN A 300 -1.90 -25.39 38.06
N LEU A 301 -1.67 -26.68 37.83
CA LEU A 301 -0.63 -27.16 36.91
C LEU A 301 -0.93 -26.77 35.46
N ASP A 302 -2.19 -26.90 35.02
CA ASP A 302 -2.59 -26.55 33.66
C ASP A 302 -2.54 -25.03 33.42
N LEU A 303 -2.91 -24.23 34.42
CA LEU A 303 -2.68 -22.78 34.42
C LEU A 303 -1.19 -22.43 34.37
N ALA A 304 -0.36 -23.12 35.14
CA ALA A 304 1.09 -22.92 35.12
C ALA A 304 1.71 -23.32 33.77
N LYS A 305 1.21 -24.37 33.11
CA LYS A 305 1.63 -24.76 31.75
C LYS A 305 1.17 -23.77 30.69
N LYS A 306 -0.04 -23.22 30.80
CA LYS A 306 -0.51 -22.15 29.91
C LYS A 306 0.30 -20.88 30.09
N ALA A 307 0.58 -20.48 31.32
CA ALA A 307 1.46 -19.36 31.61
C ALA A 307 2.88 -19.59 31.08
N ASP A 308 3.41 -20.82 31.18
CA ASP A 308 4.71 -21.20 30.61
C ASP A 308 4.71 -21.14 29.08
N ALA A 309 3.63 -21.59 28.42
CA ALA A 309 3.47 -21.48 26.97
C ALA A 309 3.31 -20.02 26.50
N GLU A 310 2.59 -19.18 27.24
CA GLU A 310 2.50 -17.74 26.99
C GLU A 310 3.82 -17.02 27.25
N VAL A 311 4.56 -17.42 28.29
CA VAL A 311 5.92 -16.95 28.55
C VAL A 311 6.87 -17.42 27.45
N LEU A 312 6.73 -18.63 26.91
CA LEU A 312 7.51 -19.14 25.78
C LEU A 312 7.17 -18.42 24.47
N ALA A 313 5.89 -18.12 24.21
CA ALA A 313 5.45 -17.35 23.04
C ALA A 313 5.90 -15.89 23.14
N ARG A 314 5.80 -15.29 24.33
CA ARG A 314 6.37 -13.97 24.62
C ARG A 314 7.89 -14.01 24.60
N GLN A 315 8.54 -15.11 24.97
CA GLN A 315 9.98 -15.32 24.83
C GLN A 315 10.38 -15.51 23.37
N TYR A 316 9.60 -16.17 22.53
CA TYR A 316 9.87 -16.26 21.09
C TYR A 316 9.73 -14.87 20.44
N HIS A 317 8.72 -14.09 20.82
CA HIS A 317 8.62 -12.69 20.43
C HIS A 317 9.73 -11.82 21.03
N LEU A 318 10.07 -11.96 22.31
CA LEU A 318 11.14 -11.23 22.98
C LEU A 318 12.52 -11.68 22.50
N GLN A 319 12.67 -12.92 22.03
CA GLN A 319 13.89 -13.46 21.44
C GLN A 319 14.01 -12.96 20.01
N ARG A 320 12.94 -12.87 19.23
CA ARG A 320 12.96 -12.13 17.95
C ARG A 320 13.16 -10.63 18.11
N ILE A 321 12.58 -10.03 19.15
CA ILE A 321 12.82 -8.63 19.51
C ILE A 321 14.24 -8.49 20.03
N LYS A 322 14.78 -9.44 20.79
CA LYS A 322 16.18 -9.45 21.25
C LYS A 322 17.13 -9.70 20.10
N ASP A 323 16.83 -10.59 19.17
CA ASP A 323 17.67 -10.88 18.01
C ASP A 323 17.58 -9.71 17.04
N GLY A 324 16.41 -9.11 16.85
CA GLY A 324 16.25 -7.83 16.16
C GLY A 324 16.91 -6.66 16.90
N LEU A 325 16.87 -6.61 18.23
CA LEU A 325 17.55 -5.60 19.06
C LEU A 325 19.03 -5.89 19.23
N MET A 326 19.51 -7.11 19.01
CA MET A 326 20.91 -7.53 19.00
C MET A 326 21.49 -7.40 17.59
N ASP A 327 20.67 -7.47 16.55
CA ASP A 327 21.00 -7.03 15.21
C ASP A 327 21.07 -5.50 15.20
N ILE A 328 20.09 -4.80 15.79
CA ILE A 328 20.13 -3.35 16.01
C ILE A 328 21.26 -2.98 16.99
N ALA A 329 21.53 -3.75 18.04
CA ALA A 329 22.62 -3.47 18.97
C ALA A 329 23.99 -3.88 18.39
N SER A 330 24.08 -4.86 17.49
CA SER A 330 25.30 -5.14 16.73
C SER A 330 25.51 -4.15 15.57
N LEU A 331 24.43 -3.52 15.09
CA LEU A 331 24.42 -2.32 14.26
C LEU A 331 24.80 -1.07 15.08
N MET A 332 24.45 -0.99 16.38
CA MET A 332 24.87 0.10 17.28
C MET A 332 26.30 -0.09 17.80
N VAL A 333 26.77 -1.33 17.99
CA VAL A 333 28.14 -1.67 18.42
C VAL A 333 29.11 -1.55 17.25
N ASN A 334 28.65 -1.68 16.01
CA ASN A 334 29.37 -1.20 14.83
C ASN A 334 28.81 0.15 14.40
N LYS A 335 29.10 1.23 15.13
CA LYS A 335 28.60 2.60 14.86
C LYS A 335 28.67 3.01 13.38
N LEU A 336 29.75 2.61 12.69
CA LEU A 336 29.92 2.76 11.24
C LEU A 336 28.74 2.19 10.42
N LYS A 337 28.15 1.05 10.82
CA LYS A 337 27.07 0.37 10.08
C LYS A 337 25.68 1.00 10.21
N LEU A 338 25.38 1.73 11.29
CA LEU A 338 24.06 2.41 11.40
C LEU A 338 24.03 3.63 10.48
N ARG A 339 25.07 4.48 10.54
CA ARG A 339 25.22 5.60 9.62
C ARG A 339 25.27 5.11 8.18
N ASP A 340 26.11 4.11 7.89
CA ASP A 340 26.20 3.54 6.55
C ASP A 340 24.85 2.98 6.09
N GLY A 341 24.12 2.27 6.96
CA GLY A 341 22.79 1.73 6.64
C GLY A 341 21.71 2.79 6.41
N LEU A 342 21.76 3.91 7.15
CA LEU A 342 20.87 5.07 6.93
C LEU A 342 21.25 5.82 5.65
N ALA A 343 22.55 5.95 5.36
CA ALA A 343 23.04 6.54 4.13
C ALA A 343 22.65 5.68 2.92
N ASP A 344 22.81 4.36 3.00
CA ASP A 344 22.37 3.40 1.99
C ASP A 344 20.86 3.55 1.73
N TRP A 345 20.05 3.63 2.80
CA TRP A 345 18.60 3.78 2.67
C TRP A 345 18.23 5.13 2.06
N ARG A 346 18.89 6.22 2.46
CA ARG A 346 18.73 7.53 1.84
C ARG A 346 19.06 7.47 0.34
N ASP A 347 20.13 6.78 -0.04
CA ASP A 347 20.49 6.60 -1.45
C ASP A 347 19.49 5.70 -2.20
N ASP A 348 18.87 4.75 -1.51
CA ASP A 348 17.81 3.92 -2.08
C ASP A 348 16.55 4.73 -2.36
N ILE A 349 16.22 5.73 -1.53
CA ILE A 349 15.10 6.66 -1.80
C ILE A 349 15.38 7.46 -3.08
N ASP A 350 16.62 7.93 -3.27
CA ASP A 350 17.01 8.66 -4.48
C ASP A 350 16.89 7.75 -5.72
N LYS A 351 17.39 6.50 -5.65
CA LYS A 351 17.27 5.51 -6.73
C LYS A 351 15.81 5.15 -7.03
N ALA A 352 15.01 4.91 -5.99
CA ALA A 352 13.58 4.63 -6.10
C ALA A 352 12.84 5.78 -6.80
N THR A 353 13.22 7.02 -6.49
CA THR A 353 12.64 8.23 -7.09
C THR A 353 13.05 8.36 -8.56
N ALA A 354 14.31 8.10 -8.91
CA ALA A 354 14.75 8.06 -10.30
C ALA A 354 14.05 6.94 -11.11
N ALA A 355 13.90 5.75 -10.53
CA ALA A 355 13.16 4.65 -11.12
C ALA A 355 11.66 4.97 -11.28
N TYR A 356 11.08 5.78 -10.38
CA TYR A 356 9.71 6.26 -10.53
C TYR A 356 9.55 7.16 -11.77
N VAL A 357 10.51 8.06 -12.00
CA VAL A 357 10.55 8.89 -13.20
C VAL A 357 10.68 8.03 -14.45
N GLU A 358 11.56 7.01 -14.43
CA GLU A 358 11.70 6.07 -15.53
C GLU A 358 10.39 5.34 -15.84
N ALA A 359 9.74 4.79 -14.83
CA ALA A 359 8.47 4.08 -14.97
C ALA A 359 7.37 4.98 -15.54
N ASN A 360 7.25 6.24 -15.10
CA ASN A 360 6.33 7.20 -15.73
C ASN A 360 6.70 7.50 -17.18
N GLY A 361 7.99 7.53 -17.49
CA GLY A 361 8.49 7.61 -18.85
C GLY A 361 8.03 6.47 -19.73
N ASP A 362 8.14 5.25 -19.23
CA ASP A 362 7.74 4.04 -19.94
C ASP A 362 6.23 3.92 -20.04
N VAL A 363 5.46 4.39 -19.03
CA VAL A 363 4.00 4.58 -19.15
C VAL A 363 3.69 5.44 -20.38
N MET A 364 4.33 6.59 -20.53
CA MET A 364 4.10 7.49 -21.68
C MET A 364 4.49 6.85 -23.00
N LYS A 365 5.59 6.06 -23.05
CA LYS A 365 5.94 5.29 -24.25
C LYS A 365 4.91 4.22 -24.56
N ASN A 366 4.38 3.55 -23.54
CA ASN A 366 3.41 2.46 -23.68
C ASN A 366 2.04 2.96 -24.13
N ILE A 367 1.62 4.16 -23.69
CA ILE A 367 0.43 4.86 -24.22
C ILE A 367 0.56 5.09 -25.74
N LEU A 368 1.77 5.47 -26.19
CA LEU A 368 2.05 5.68 -27.62
C LEU A 368 2.20 4.36 -28.39
N SER A 369 2.54 3.27 -27.71
CA SER A 369 2.66 1.93 -28.28
C SER A 369 1.34 1.14 -28.11
N ASN A 370 1.39 -0.18 -28.25
CA ASN A 370 0.26 -1.09 -27.95
C ASN A 370 0.52 -1.91 -26.68
N GLU A 371 1.48 -1.49 -25.86
CA GLU A 371 1.87 -2.19 -24.63
C GLU A 371 1.05 -1.69 -23.44
N SER A 372 1.09 -2.43 -22.32
CA SER A 372 0.35 -2.08 -21.11
C SER A 372 0.89 -0.78 -20.51
N PRO A 373 0.10 0.30 -20.43
CA PRO A 373 0.58 1.57 -19.89
C PRO A 373 0.87 1.53 -18.40
N ILE A 374 0.22 0.63 -17.64
CA ILE A 374 0.29 0.62 -16.18
C ILE A 374 1.37 -0.29 -15.61
N GLU A 375 1.80 -1.29 -16.40
CA GLU A 375 2.79 -2.29 -16.00
C GLU A 375 4.10 -1.68 -15.47
N PRO A 376 4.70 -0.65 -16.10
CA PRO A 376 5.93 -0.05 -15.56
C PRO A 376 5.79 0.50 -14.15
N LEU A 377 4.63 1.06 -13.79
CA LEU A 377 4.37 1.57 -12.43
C LEU A 377 4.13 0.44 -11.43
N GLN A 378 3.50 -0.65 -11.86
CA GLN A 378 3.33 -1.85 -11.03
C GLN A 378 4.69 -2.49 -10.72
N ASP A 379 5.55 -2.61 -11.73
CA ASP A 379 6.90 -3.12 -11.60
C ASP A 379 7.73 -2.23 -10.67
N TRP A 380 7.71 -0.92 -10.89
CA TRP A 380 8.36 0.03 -10.00
C TRP A 380 7.90 -0.11 -8.55
N TRP A 381 6.57 -0.18 -8.32
CA TRP A 381 6.03 -0.32 -6.97
C TRP A 381 6.47 -1.63 -6.32
N SER A 382 6.49 -2.73 -7.08
CA SER A 382 6.95 -4.03 -6.59
C SER A 382 8.43 -4.03 -6.19
N CYS A 383 9.26 -3.27 -6.91
CA CYS A 383 10.70 -3.17 -6.65
C CYS A 383 11.06 -2.19 -5.54
N TRP A 384 10.42 -1.02 -5.55
CA TRP A 384 10.86 0.14 -4.79
C TRP A 384 9.85 0.62 -3.75
N GLY A 385 8.61 0.13 -3.78
CA GLY A 385 7.57 0.52 -2.81
C GLY A 385 7.99 0.24 -1.36
N LEU A 386 8.76 -0.84 -1.14
CA LEU A 386 9.29 -1.20 0.16
C LEU A 386 10.33 -0.19 0.71
N THR A 387 10.99 0.59 -0.14
CA THR A 387 11.96 1.62 0.30
C THR A 387 11.27 2.78 1.01
N PHE A 388 10.04 3.12 0.61
CA PHE A 388 9.27 4.23 1.17
C PHE A 388 8.57 3.90 2.49
N ILE A 389 8.70 2.68 3.00
CA ILE A 389 8.03 2.20 4.23
C ILE A 389 9.01 1.76 5.31
N GLY A 390 10.32 1.98 5.13
CA GLY A 390 11.30 1.56 6.13
C GLY A 390 12.27 0.46 5.72
N VAL A 391 12.21 -0.09 4.50
CA VAL A 391 12.98 -1.27 4.13
C VAL A 391 14.05 -0.91 3.06
N PRO A 392 15.34 -0.84 3.44
CA PRO A 392 16.41 -0.53 2.49
C PRO A 392 16.51 -1.55 1.34
N SER A 393 17.01 -1.11 0.19
CA SER A 393 17.17 -1.94 -1.01
C SER A 393 18.17 -3.08 -0.83
N LYS A 394 19.07 -3.03 0.15
CA LYS A 394 19.87 -4.21 0.50
C LYS A 394 19.02 -5.42 0.90
N PHE A 395 17.77 -5.20 1.32
CA PHE A 395 16.78 -6.25 1.55
C PHE A 395 15.82 -6.42 0.35
N THR A 396 15.44 -5.33 -0.34
CA THR A 396 14.40 -5.34 -1.41
C THR A 396 14.94 -5.47 -2.83
N GLY A 397 16.15 -5.00 -3.11
CA GLY A 397 16.88 -5.20 -4.36
C GLY A 397 17.18 -6.67 -4.61
N THR A 398 17.30 -7.46 -3.54
CA THR A 398 17.22 -8.92 -3.65
C THR A 398 15.86 -9.33 -4.17
N ILE A 399 14.73 -8.76 -3.78
CA ILE A 399 13.39 -9.15 -4.27
C ILE A 399 13.21 -8.86 -5.75
N CYS A 400 13.64 -7.73 -6.32
CA CYS A 400 13.48 -7.53 -7.78
C CYS A 400 14.54 -8.24 -8.62
N SER A 401 15.77 -8.36 -8.13
CA SER A 401 16.75 -9.26 -8.77
C SER A 401 16.32 -10.72 -8.63
N ILE A 402 15.69 -11.12 -7.52
CA ILE A 402 15.09 -12.44 -7.28
C ILE A 402 13.78 -12.58 -8.03
N GLN A 403 12.98 -11.57 -8.33
CA GLN A 403 11.75 -11.74 -9.12
C GLN A 403 12.15 -12.07 -10.56
N HIS A 404 13.02 -11.26 -11.17
CA HIS A 404 13.58 -11.55 -12.49
C HIS A 404 14.50 -12.77 -12.51
N SER A 405 15.26 -13.04 -11.44
CA SER A 405 16.05 -14.27 -11.32
C SER A 405 15.21 -15.47 -10.94
N ILE A 406 14.07 -15.33 -10.27
CA ILE A 406 13.10 -16.42 -10.01
C ILE A 406 12.41 -16.71 -11.31
N ASP A 407 12.00 -15.72 -12.10
CA ASP A 407 11.39 -15.96 -13.40
C ASP A 407 12.41 -16.59 -14.36
N SER A 408 13.65 -16.11 -14.38
CA SER A 408 14.74 -16.72 -15.16
C SER A 408 15.17 -18.11 -14.63
N VAL A 409 15.18 -18.32 -13.31
CA VAL A 409 15.41 -19.63 -12.67
C VAL A 409 14.19 -20.53 -12.87
N MET A 410 12.98 -20.01 -12.97
CA MET A 410 11.75 -20.76 -13.20
C MET A 410 11.61 -21.14 -14.66
N ASP A 411 12.07 -20.30 -15.59
CA ASP A 411 12.23 -20.62 -17.00
C ASP A 411 13.33 -21.65 -17.19
N ALA A 412 14.48 -21.51 -16.52
CA ALA A 412 15.54 -22.51 -16.51
C ALA A 412 15.10 -23.83 -15.85
N ILE A 413 14.32 -23.77 -14.77
CA ILE A 413 13.74 -24.95 -14.10
C ILE A 413 12.62 -25.54 -14.95
N SER A 414 11.86 -24.75 -15.72
CA SER A 414 10.83 -25.23 -16.65
C SER A 414 11.49 -25.92 -17.84
N ASP A 415 12.59 -25.38 -18.36
CA ASP A 415 13.43 -26.01 -19.37
C ASP A 415 14.10 -27.28 -18.85
N ILE A 416 14.58 -27.29 -17.61
CA ILE A 416 15.10 -28.49 -16.95
C ILE A 416 13.97 -29.49 -16.73
N SER A 417 12.80 -29.08 -16.27
CA SER A 417 11.64 -29.96 -16.01
C SER A 417 11.06 -30.53 -17.31
N LYS A 418 11.13 -29.79 -18.41
CA LYS A 418 10.77 -30.24 -19.76
C LYS A 418 11.79 -31.24 -20.30
N LYS A 419 13.09 -30.97 -20.15
CA LYS A 419 14.15 -31.94 -20.46
C LYS A 419 14.12 -33.17 -19.55
N TYR A 420 13.68 -32.99 -18.30
CA TYR A 420 13.57 -34.06 -17.31
C TYR A 420 12.32 -34.90 -17.54
N SER A 421 11.18 -34.33 -17.95
CA SER A 421 9.98 -35.10 -18.36
C SER A 421 10.19 -35.87 -19.68
N GLU A 422 11.00 -35.31 -20.59
CA GLU A 422 11.52 -36.02 -21.76
C GLU A 422 12.48 -37.17 -21.40
N TRP A 423 13.13 -37.10 -20.23
CA TRP A 423 14.06 -38.11 -19.73
C TRP A 423 13.35 -39.20 -18.88
N THR A 424 12.43 -38.81 -18.00
CA THR A 424 11.67 -39.73 -17.14
C THR A 424 10.59 -40.50 -17.89
N SER A 425 10.09 -39.98 -19.01
CA SER A 425 9.28 -40.78 -19.95
C SER A 425 10.04 -41.98 -20.56
N LYS A 426 11.37 -42.03 -20.41
CA LYS A 426 12.23 -43.16 -20.83
C LYS A 426 12.70 -44.06 -19.68
N THR A 427 12.58 -43.63 -18.43
CA THR A 427 13.08 -44.37 -17.26
C THR A 427 12.01 -44.35 -16.15
N GLY A 428 11.19 -45.39 -16.10
CA GLY A 428 10.07 -45.50 -15.17
C GLY A 428 10.45 -45.48 -13.68
N ASP A 429 9.44 -45.11 -12.88
CA ASP A 429 9.22 -45.38 -11.45
C ASP A 429 10.24 -44.88 -10.40
N LEU A 430 10.87 -43.74 -10.60
CA LEU A 430 11.72 -43.08 -9.58
C LEU A 430 11.34 -41.62 -9.26
N GLU A 431 10.06 -41.26 -9.46
CA GLU A 431 9.55 -39.88 -9.40
C GLU A 431 9.53 -39.26 -7.98
N TRP A 432 9.43 -40.07 -6.92
CA TRP A 432 9.15 -39.54 -5.58
C TRP A 432 10.40 -39.19 -4.74
N PHE A 433 11.58 -39.72 -5.09
CA PHE A 433 12.78 -39.62 -4.24
C PHE A 433 13.69 -38.42 -4.55
N LEU A 434 13.50 -37.75 -5.70
CA LEU A 434 14.43 -36.73 -6.23
C LEU A 434 13.85 -35.31 -6.32
N ASN A 435 12.71 -35.01 -5.68
CA ASN A 435 12.03 -33.72 -5.85
C ASN A 435 11.90 -32.82 -4.58
N PRO A 436 12.98 -32.55 -3.81
CA PRO A 436 12.94 -31.58 -2.70
C PRO A 436 12.80 -30.13 -3.20
N VAL A 437 13.18 -29.87 -4.45
CA VAL A 437 13.15 -28.53 -5.08
C VAL A 437 11.71 -28.05 -5.32
N ASN A 438 10.78 -28.92 -5.77
CA ASN A 438 9.38 -28.50 -5.93
C ASN A 438 8.68 -28.27 -4.58
N LYS A 439 9.07 -28.99 -3.52
CA LYS A 439 8.47 -28.80 -2.18
C LYS A 439 8.93 -27.47 -1.55
N LEU A 440 10.21 -27.13 -1.68
CA LEU A 440 10.74 -25.83 -1.28
C LEU A 440 10.14 -24.68 -2.11
N LYS A 441 10.00 -24.88 -3.43
CA LYS A 441 9.33 -23.96 -4.37
C LYS A 441 7.89 -23.66 -3.93
N THR A 442 7.15 -24.69 -3.53
CA THR A 442 5.74 -24.53 -3.14
C THR A 442 5.62 -23.81 -1.79
N THR A 443 6.43 -24.17 -0.80
CA THR A 443 6.38 -23.57 0.55
C THR A 443 6.83 -22.10 0.57
N VAL A 444 7.88 -21.74 -0.16
CA VAL A 444 8.35 -20.34 -0.23
C VAL A 444 7.35 -19.48 -1.02
N LYS A 445 6.82 -20.00 -2.13
CA LYS A 445 5.79 -19.34 -2.94
C LYS A 445 4.51 -19.12 -2.13
N GLU A 446 4.02 -20.14 -1.43
CA GLU A 446 2.81 -20.06 -0.61
C GLU A 446 2.98 -19.09 0.56
N GLN A 447 4.14 -19.05 1.23
CA GLN A 447 4.34 -18.15 2.38
C GLN A 447 4.54 -16.68 1.99
N LEU A 448 5.20 -16.40 0.86
CA LEU A 448 5.37 -15.04 0.37
C LEU A 448 4.09 -14.49 -0.27
N ILE A 449 3.41 -15.30 -1.10
CA ILE A 449 2.15 -14.89 -1.73
C ILE A 449 1.03 -14.74 -0.68
N ALA A 450 0.90 -15.68 0.27
CA ALA A 450 -0.14 -15.59 1.30
C ALA A 450 0.04 -14.42 2.27
N ARG A 451 1.23 -13.80 2.32
CA ARG A 451 1.52 -12.63 3.16
C ARG A 451 1.63 -11.33 2.38
N ARG A 452 1.66 -11.38 1.05
CA ARG A 452 1.72 -10.19 0.21
C ARG A 452 0.59 -9.23 0.54
N ASP A 453 -0.64 -9.75 0.59
CA ASP A 453 -1.84 -8.95 0.82
C ASP A 453 -1.86 -8.39 2.26
N ASP A 454 -1.40 -9.16 3.25
CA ASP A 454 -1.29 -8.72 4.65
C ASP A 454 -0.19 -7.66 4.84
N ILE A 455 0.94 -7.80 4.15
CA ILE A 455 2.03 -6.82 4.14
C ILE A 455 1.54 -5.55 3.45
N GLU A 456 0.91 -5.64 2.28
CA GLU A 456 0.33 -4.51 1.55
C GLU A 456 -0.73 -3.77 2.40
N ALA A 457 -1.63 -4.50 3.08
CA ALA A 457 -2.66 -3.91 3.94
C ALA A 457 -2.07 -3.24 5.19
N THR A 458 -1.08 -3.88 5.84
CA THR A 458 -0.40 -3.31 7.01
C THR A 458 0.41 -2.08 6.61
N LEU A 459 1.06 -2.10 5.44
CA LEU A 459 1.75 -0.97 4.84
C LEU A 459 0.81 0.21 4.62
N PHE A 460 -0.35 -0.09 4.01
CA PHE A 460 -1.34 0.92 3.66
C PHE A 460 -1.76 1.68 4.93
N ASN A 461 -1.99 0.97 6.03
CA ASN A 461 -2.38 1.58 7.30
C ASN A 461 -1.26 2.46 7.90
N VAL A 462 0.01 2.06 7.83
CA VAL A 462 1.14 2.86 8.35
C VAL A 462 1.34 4.15 7.56
N ILE A 463 1.26 4.10 6.23
CA ILE A 463 1.35 5.29 5.37
C ILE A 463 0.17 6.24 5.66
N THR A 464 -1.03 5.69 5.89
CA THR A 464 -2.24 6.45 6.22
C THR A 464 -2.12 7.18 7.56
N GLU A 465 -1.42 6.57 8.51
CA GLU A 465 -1.19 7.13 9.85
C GLU A 465 -0.09 8.19 9.86
N VAL A 466 0.97 8.02 9.06
CA VAL A 466 2.12 8.95 9.01
C VAL A 466 1.86 10.18 8.13
N ILE A 467 1.18 10.00 6.98
CA ILE A 467 1.00 11.05 5.96
C ILE A 467 -0.44 11.61 6.00
N GLY A 468 -1.31 11.00 6.80
CA GLY A 468 -2.70 11.36 6.97
C GLY A 468 -3.62 10.66 5.95
N PRO A 469 -4.90 10.44 6.31
CA PRO A 469 -5.86 9.65 5.52
C PRO A 469 -6.17 10.18 4.12
N ASN A 470 -5.75 11.40 3.81
CA ASN A 470 -5.98 12.05 2.52
C ASN A 470 -4.86 11.81 1.49
N ALA A 471 -3.72 11.23 1.89
CA ALA A 471 -2.54 11.09 1.02
C ALA A 471 -2.39 9.70 0.36
N VAL A 472 -3.09 8.68 0.86
CA VAL A 472 -2.95 7.26 0.47
C VAL A 472 -3.96 6.77 -0.59
N PRO A 473 -5.19 7.29 -0.68
CA PRO A 473 -6.11 6.93 -1.77
C PRO A 473 -5.54 7.07 -3.20
N PRO A 474 -4.62 8.01 -3.54
CA PRO A 474 -4.21 8.25 -4.93
C PRO A 474 -3.50 7.07 -5.60
N ALA A 475 -2.65 6.30 -4.91
CA ALA A 475 -1.79 5.33 -5.60
C ALA A 475 -2.58 4.14 -6.18
N LYS A 476 -3.47 3.55 -5.37
CA LYS A 476 -4.34 2.46 -5.82
C LYS A 476 -5.45 2.98 -6.74
N SER A 477 -5.94 4.21 -6.51
CA SER A 477 -6.91 4.84 -7.39
C SER A 477 -6.31 5.17 -8.76
N LEU A 478 -5.04 5.60 -8.84
CA LEU A 478 -4.30 5.86 -10.08
C LEU A 478 -4.13 4.59 -10.92
N ILE A 479 -3.82 3.45 -10.27
CA ILE A 479 -3.72 2.16 -10.96
C ILE A 479 -5.09 1.71 -11.48
N SER A 480 -6.15 1.78 -10.66
CA SER A 480 -7.51 1.44 -11.12
C SER A 480 -8.10 2.44 -12.12
N PHE A 481 -7.66 3.70 -12.08
CA PHE A 481 -8.00 4.72 -13.08
C PHE A 481 -7.37 4.37 -14.43
N GLY A 482 -6.17 3.80 -14.43
CA GLY A 482 -5.42 3.45 -15.63
C GLY A 482 -6.07 2.41 -16.55
N GLU A 483 -6.76 1.40 -16.02
CA GLU A 483 -7.19 0.25 -16.82
C GLU A 483 -8.29 0.54 -17.85
N GLY A 484 -9.17 1.52 -17.61
CA GLY A 484 -10.18 1.95 -18.57
C GLY A 484 -9.75 3.17 -19.41
N PHE A 485 -8.96 4.05 -18.79
CA PHE A 485 -8.53 5.34 -19.33
C PHE A 485 -7.34 5.23 -20.31
N LEU A 486 -6.44 4.27 -20.09
CA LEU A 486 -5.19 4.15 -20.85
C LEU A 486 -5.30 3.20 -22.05
N ASN A 487 -6.46 2.58 -22.29
CA ASN A 487 -6.66 1.76 -23.49
C ASN A 487 -6.82 2.66 -24.71
N PRO A 488 -5.86 2.69 -25.65
CA PRO A 488 -5.86 3.67 -26.72
C PRO A 488 -6.94 3.36 -27.76
N VAL A 489 -7.79 4.35 -28.06
CA VAL A 489 -8.79 4.26 -29.14
C VAL A 489 -8.10 4.58 -30.46
N LYS A 490 -7.83 3.55 -31.29
CA LYS A 490 -7.09 3.70 -32.56
C LYS A 490 -7.91 3.41 -33.81
N THR A 491 -9.14 2.89 -33.69
CA THR A 491 -10.01 2.53 -34.83
C THR A 491 -11.15 3.51 -35.03
N ASP A 492 -11.63 3.61 -36.26
CA ASP A 492 -12.74 4.48 -36.65
C ASP A 492 -14.01 4.12 -35.87
N GLU A 493 -14.34 2.83 -35.80
CA GLU A 493 -15.55 2.34 -35.14
C GLU A 493 -15.55 2.61 -33.63
N ALA A 494 -14.39 2.48 -32.99
CA ALA A 494 -14.28 2.71 -31.55
C ALA A 494 -14.43 4.19 -31.21
N LEU A 495 -13.81 5.08 -32.02
CA LEU A 495 -13.95 6.52 -31.84
C LEU A 495 -15.39 6.98 -32.11
N ASP A 496 -15.99 6.56 -33.23
CA ASP A 496 -17.37 6.92 -33.59
C ASP A 496 -18.37 6.44 -32.54
N LYS A 497 -18.19 5.21 -32.03
CA LYS A 497 -19.04 4.67 -30.97
C LYS A 497 -18.94 5.50 -29.69
N LEU A 498 -17.73 5.84 -29.25
CA LEU A 498 -17.51 6.63 -28.03
C LEU A 498 -18.17 8.01 -28.12
N PHE A 499 -18.08 8.67 -29.29
CA PHE A 499 -18.62 10.01 -29.48
C PHE A 499 -20.11 10.05 -29.86
N SER A 500 -20.74 8.90 -30.12
CA SER A 500 -22.16 8.79 -30.47
C SER A 500 -23.12 8.90 -29.28
N VAL A 501 -22.60 8.81 -28.06
CA VAL A 501 -23.37 8.80 -26.80
C VAL A 501 -22.79 9.84 -25.83
N ASP A 502 -23.60 10.30 -24.88
CA ASP A 502 -23.20 11.23 -23.81
C ASP A 502 -23.85 10.75 -22.51
N TYR A 503 -23.07 10.14 -21.63
CA TYR A 503 -23.47 9.65 -20.31
C TYR A 503 -23.27 10.70 -19.21
N SER A 504 -22.56 11.77 -19.55
CA SER A 504 -22.20 12.90 -18.74
C SER A 504 -23.39 13.85 -18.50
N ASN A 505 -23.29 14.64 -17.44
CA ASN A 505 -24.28 15.70 -17.17
C ASN A 505 -23.96 17.01 -17.90
N LYS A 506 -22.82 17.09 -18.61
CA LYS A 506 -22.34 18.29 -19.31
C LYS A 506 -23.04 18.55 -20.65
N LYS A 507 -23.87 17.63 -21.15
CA LYS A 507 -24.60 17.78 -22.43
C LYS A 507 -23.64 17.96 -23.62
N LEU A 508 -22.63 17.09 -23.66
CA LEU A 508 -21.59 17.07 -24.68
C LEU A 508 -22.20 16.90 -26.09
N LEU A 509 -21.48 17.37 -27.12
CA LEU A 509 -21.86 17.12 -28.51
C LEU A 509 -21.87 15.62 -28.80
N LEU A 510 -22.78 15.19 -29.67
CA LEU A 510 -22.79 13.85 -30.24
C LEU A 510 -22.19 13.92 -31.64
N ILE A 511 -21.15 13.13 -31.86
CA ILE A 511 -20.33 13.16 -33.07
C ILE A 511 -20.22 11.71 -33.58
N PRO A 512 -21.30 11.14 -34.15
CA PRO A 512 -21.32 9.75 -34.57
C PRO A 512 -20.37 9.44 -35.74
N ASP A 513 -19.77 10.46 -36.34
CA ASP A 513 -18.80 10.41 -37.44
C ASP A 513 -17.48 11.11 -37.05
N ALA A 514 -17.10 11.05 -35.75
CA ALA A 514 -15.89 11.69 -35.22
C ALA A 514 -14.62 11.30 -35.99
N SER A 515 -14.46 10.02 -36.31
CA SER A 515 -13.32 9.50 -37.06
C SER A 515 -13.19 10.18 -38.43
N LYS A 516 -14.29 10.36 -39.16
CA LYS A 516 -14.32 11.01 -40.47
C LYS A 516 -13.94 12.47 -40.38
N ARG A 517 -14.44 13.19 -39.38
CA ARG A 517 -14.12 14.61 -39.16
C ARG A 517 -12.64 14.81 -38.85
N VAL A 518 -12.12 14.03 -37.90
CA VAL A 518 -10.71 14.09 -37.49
C VAL A 518 -9.79 13.74 -38.66
N LYS A 519 -10.09 12.67 -39.42
CA LYS A 519 -9.31 12.31 -40.63
C LYS A 519 -9.36 13.37 -41.72
N ALA A 520 -10.52 14.00 -41.93
CA ALA A 520 -10.65 15.07 -42.92
C ALA A 520 -9.80 16.29 -42.55
N GLU A 521 -9.72 16.65 -41.26
CA GLU A 521 -8.90 17.75 -40.75
C GLU A 521 -7.39 17.45 -40.83
N MET A 522 -7.00 16.19 -40.63
CA MET A 522 -5.64 15.70 -40.90
C MET A 522 -5.26 15.77 -42.40
N GLY A 523 -6.24 15.93 -43.28
CA GLY A 523 -6.07 15.90 -44.72
C GLY A 523 -5.81 14.50 -45.27
N LEU A 524 -6.21 13.45 -44.54
CA LEU A 524 -6.04 12.06 -44.95
C LEU A 524 -7.00 11.71 -46.08
N LYS A 525 -6.47 11.18 -47.18
CA LYS A 525 -7.27 10.58 -48.25
C LYS A 525 -7.52 9.09 -47.97
N SER A 526 -8.47 8.51 -48.70
CA SER A 526 -8.72 7.07 -48.64
C SER A 526 -7.43 6.29 -48.92
N GLY A 527 -7.03 5.44 -47.96
CA GLY A 527 -5.81 4.63 -48.01
C GLY A 527 -4.54 5.30 -47.51
N GLU A 528 -4.56 6.60 -47.19
CA GLU A 528 -3.42 7.26 -46.53
C GLU A 528 -3.42 6.94 -45.04
N GLN A 529 -2.25 6.55 -44.52
CA GLN A 529 -2.07 6.23 -43.10
C GLN A 529 -1.61 7.43 -42.28
N TYR A 530 -0.80 8.32 -42.87
CA TYR A 530 -0.13 9.39 -42.13
C TYR A 530 -0.59 10.77 -42.56
N PHE A 531 -0.85 11.64 -41.59
CA PHE A 531 -1.21 13.03 -41.88
C PHE A 531 0.00 13.83 -42.38
N ASN A 532 -0.26 14.92 -43.09
CA ASN A 532 0.77 15.89 -43.46
C ASN A 532 0.82 17.04 -42.43
N PRO A 533 1.92 17.21 -41.67
CA PRO A 533 2.05 18.25 -40.66
C PRO A 533 1.82 19.67 -41.18
N ASP A 534 2.12 19.95 -42.45
CA ASP A 534 1.96 21.29 -43.05
C ASP A 534 0.51 21.61 -43.42
N LYS A 535 -0.35 20.59 -43.53
CA LYS A 535 -1.76 20.72 -43.88
C LYS A 535 -2.69 20.64 -42.68
N TYR A 536 -2.28 19.92 -41.64
CA TYR A 536 -3.07 19.77 -40.44
C TYR A 536 -2.86 20.97 -39.51
N ALA A 537 -3.85 21.86 -39.43
CA ALA A 537 -3.72 23.18 -38.82
C ALA A 537 -3.19 23.17 -37.39
N VAL A 538 -3.69 22.25 -36.55
CA VAL A 538 -3.24 22.10 -35.16
C VAL A 538 -1.75 21.76 -35.08
N VAL A 539 -1.28 20.77 -35.85
CA VAL A 539 0.13 20.35 -35.86
C VAL A 539 1.03 21.45 -36.40
N LYS A 540 0.62 22.10 -37.49
CA LYS A 540 1.37 23.23 -38.07
C LYS A 540 1.53 24.36 -37.05
N ASN A 541 0.45 24.74 -36.37
CA ASN A 541 0.48 25.81 -35.37
C ASN A 541 1.30 25.44 -34.15
N SER A 542 1.21 24.18 -33.68
CA SER A 542 2.06 23.64 -32.62
C SER A 542 3.54 23.74 -32.99
N ILE A 543 3.93 23.31 -34.19
CA ILE A 543 5.30 23.43 -34.70
C ILE A 543 5.73 24.90 -34.79
N THR A 544 4.86 25.78 -35.28
CA THR A 544 5.14 27.22 -35.35
C THR A 544 5.39 27.78 -33.95
N LEU A 545 4.53 27.51 -32.97
CA LEU A 545 4.69 28.05 -31.62
C LEU A 545 5.93 27.48 -30.92
N VAL A 546 6.24 26.18 -31.10
CA VAL A 546 7.50 25.57 -30.63
C VAL A 546 8.70 26.31 -31.21
N LYS A 547 8.70 26.67 -32.50
CA LYS A 547 9.80 27.44 -33.09
C LYS A 547 9.92 28.83 -32.46
N LEU A 548 8.80 29.49 -32.15
CA LEU A 548 8.81 30.79 -31.49
C LEU A 548 9.36 30.72 -30.06
N THR A 549 9.22 29.59 -29.36
CA THR A 549 9.80 29.44 -28.01
C THR A 549 11.33 29.38 -28.00
N LEU A 550 11.96 29.12 -29.15
CA LEU A 550 13.41 29.10 -29.30
C LEU A 550 14.01 30.49 -29.61
N LEU A 551 13.18 31.49 -29.88
CA LEU A 551 13.62 32.82 -30.28
C LEU A 551 13.80 33.75 -29.05
N SER A 552 14.85 34.56 -29.08
CA SER A 552 15.07 35.65 -28.14
C SER A 552 14.07 36.80 -28.36
N PRO A 553 13.91 37.74 -27.40
CA PRO A 553 13.05 38.92 -27.59
C PRO A 553 13.40 39.70 -28.86
N ASN A 554 14.69 39.92 -29.12
CA ASN A 554 15.15 40.62 -30.32
C ASN A 554 14.78 39.90 -31.63
N GLU A 555 14.89 38.57 -31.66
CA GLU A 555 14.51 37.80 -32.84
C GLU A 555 13.00 37.79 -33.07
N LEU A 556 12.19 37.76 -32.00
CA LEU A 556 10.74 37.90 -32.10
C LEU A 556 10.32 39.31 -32.55
N ASN A 557 11.00 40.35 -32.07
CA ASN A 557 10.76 41.72 -32.52
C ASN A 557 11.21 41.92 -33.98
N ARG A 558 12.30 41.28 -34.41
CA ARG A 558 12.72 41.26 -35.82
C ARG A 558 11.66 40.59 -36.68
N LEU A 559 11.17 39.41 -36.27
CA LEU A 559 10.06 38.72 -36.96
C LEU A 559 8.84 39.65 -37.07
N ALA A 560 8.45 40.31 -35.99
CA ALA A 560 7.35 41.28 -35.99
C ALA A 560 7.60 42.44 -36.97
N SER A 561 8.82 42.95 -37.02
CA SER A 561 9.22 44.03 -37.95
C SER A 561 9.19 43.57 -39.41
N ASP A 562 9.59 42.34 -39.71
CA ASP A 562 9.54 41.74 -41.06
C ASP A 562 8.09 41.64 -41.58
N PHE A 563 7.10 41.53 -40.67
CA PHE A 563 5.67 41.59 -40.97
C PHE A 563 5.08 43.02 -40.93
N GLY A 564 5.93 44.06 -40.87
CA GLY A 564 5.51 45.45 -40.98
C GLY A 564 4.94 46.04 -39.68
N ILE A 565 5.31 45.50 -38.52
CA ILE A 565 5.10 46.19 -37.24
C ILE A 565 6.22 47.22 -37.08
N THR A 566 5.84 48.49 -37.10
CA THR A 566 6.73 49.63 -36.95
C THR A 566 6.15 50.59 -35.93
N GLY A 567 6.97 51.10 -35.01
CA GLY A 567 6.54 52.08 -33.99
C GLY A 567 6.03 51.45 -32.69
N PHE A 568 5.18 52.17 -31.97
CA PHE A 568 4.66 51.74 -30.67
C PHE A 568 3.63 50.62 -30.80
N THR A 569 3.79 49.63 -29.95
CA THR A 569 2.87 48.52 -29.71
C THR A 569 2.11 48.78 -28.41
N LYS A 570 1.10 47.95 -28.12
CA LYS A 570 0.40 47.92 -26.83
C LYS A 570 1.36 47.69 -25.65
N TYR A 571 2.55 47.15 -25.90
CA TYR A 571 3.59 46.84 -24.90
C TYR A 571 4.75 47.85 -24.89
N GLY A 572 4.64 48.97 -25.61
CA GLY A 572 5.69 50.00 -25.69
C GLY A 572 6.42 50.00 -27.04
N HIS A 573 7.70 50.38 -27.07
CA HIS A 573 8.48 50.50 -28.31
C HIS A 573 8.70 49.19 -29.07
N SER A 574 8.52 48.05 -28.40
CA SER A 574 8.66 46.72 -28.99
C SER A 574 7.62 45.77 -28.40
N LEU A 575 7.36 44.63 -29.05
CA LEU A 575 6.43 43.63 -28.52
C LEU A 575 7.05 42.89 -27.33
N PHE A 576 8.35 42.59 -27.37
CA PHE A 576 9.04 41.80 -26.35
C PHE A 576 10.26 42.56 -25.81
N GLU A 577 10.32 42.79 -24.51
CA GLU A 577 11.42 43.54 -23.89
C GLU A 577 12.60 42.64 -23.53
N GLU A 578 13.83 43.14 -23.70
CA GLU A 578 15.02 42.50 -23.17
C GLU A 578 15.20 42.85 -21.69
N THR A 579 15.18 41.84 -20.83
CA THR A 579 15.26 42.03 -19.37
C THR A 579 16.53 41.43 -18.75
N GLY A 580 17.39 40.80 -19.55
CA GLY A 580 18.57 40.06 -19.07
C GLY A 580 18.27 38.76 -18.31
N ALA A 581 17.00 38.50 -17.96
CA ALA A 581 16.53 37.25 -17.38
C ALA A 581 16.20 36.21 -18.47
N PRO A 582 16.14 34.91 -18.12
CA PRO A 582 15.65 33.87 -19.04
C PRO A 582 14.28 34.25 -19.61
N PHE A 583 14.18 34.24 -20.93
CA PHE A 583 12.99 34.65 -21.67
C PHE A 583 12.35 33.46 -22.39
N ASN A 584 11.02 33.47 -22.45
CA ASN A 584 10.26 32.64 -23.35
C ASN A 584 8.94 33.33 -23.73
N ILE A 585 8.47 33.12 -24.97
CA ILE A 585 7.20 33.69 -25.45
C ILE A 585 5.97 33.21 -24.66
N LEU A 586 6.03 32.04 -24.03
CA LEU A 586 4.93 31.50 -23.22
C LEU A 586 4.81 32.14 -21.82
N PHE A 587 5.87 32.82 -21.34
CA PHE A 587 5.85 33.41 -20.01
C PHE A 587 4.82 34.53 -19.92
N LYS A 588 3.92 34.45 -18.93
CA LYS A 588 2.75 35.34 -18.77
C LYS A 588 1.75 35.30 -19.95
N ALA A 589 1.84 34.31 -20.83
CA ALA A 589 0.90 34.12 -21.93
C ALA A 589 -0.10 32.98 -21.63
N VAL A 590 0.38 31.85 -21.12
CA VAL A 590 -0.42 30.62 -20.91
C VAL A 590 -0.54 30.31 -19.41
N ALA A 591 -1.77 30.34 -18.87
CA ALA A 591 -1.99 30.08 -17.44
C ALA A 591 -2.24 28.59 -17.13
N ASN A 592 -2.83 27.85 -18.08
CA ASN A 592 -3.17 26.43 -17.92
C ASN A 592 -2.91 25.71 -19.24
N ILE A 593 -1.98 24.76 -19.29
CA ILE A 593 -1.57 23.97 -20.47
C ILE A 593 -2.70 23.15 -21.10
N ASP A 594 -3.68 22.70 -20.31
CA ASP A 594 -4.88 21.96 -20.73
C ASP A 594 -6.02 22.88 -21.19
N GLY A 595 -5.78 24.19 -21.13
CA GLY A 595 -6.75 25.22 -21.44
C GLY A 595 -7.18 25.25 -22.90
N ASN A 596 -8.37 25.79 -23.13
CA ASN A 596 -8.88 26.08 -24.47
C ASN A 596 -8.50 27.50 -24.90
N HIS A 597 -8.10 27.69 -26.15
CA HIS A 597 -7.76 28.98 -26.77
C HIS A 597 -6.85 29.86 -25.88
N GLN A 598 -5.79 29.30 -25.26
CA GLN A 598 -5.02 30.01 -24.23
C GLN A 598 -4.30 31.28 -24.72
N TRP A 599 -4.20 31.49 -26.04
CA TRP A 599 -3.71 32.76 -26.59
C TRP A 599 -4.69 33.92 -26.36
N GLN A 600 -5.94 33.64 -25.96
CA GLN A 600 -6.94 34.62 -25.56
C GLN A 600 -7.04 34.68 -24.03
N HIS A 601 -7.34 35.85 -23.47
CA HIS A 601 -7.66 35.98 -22.05
C HIS A 601 -8.82 35.07 -21.64
N MET A 602 -9.97 35.25 -22.31
CA MET A 602 -11.16 34.45 -22.07
C MET A 602 -11.32 33.45 -23.21
N ALA A 603 -11.32 32.17 -22.85
CA ALA A 603 -11.49 31.11 -23.82
C ALA A 603 -12.90 31.13 -24.42
N LEU A 604 -13.00 30.61 -25.64
CA LEU A 604 -14.30 30.39 -26.27
C LEU A 604 -15.07 29.30 -25.51
N PRO A 605 -16.39 29.45 -25.35
CA PRO A 605 -17.23 28.42 -24.76
C PRO A 605 -17.27 27.20 -25.69
N TYR A 606 -17.32 25.99 -25.12
CA TYR A 606 -17.41 24.74 -25.91
C TYR A 606 -18.79 24.58 -26.56
N PRO A 607 -18.93 24.04 -27.77
CA PRO A 607 -20.24 23.72 -28.28
C PRO A 607 -20.92 22.63 -27.40
N ARG A 608 -22.24 22.72 -27.25
CA ARG A 608 -23.08 21.87 -26.40
C ARG A 608 -24.37 21.52 -27.11
N ARG A 609 -24.99 20.39 -26.81
CA ARG A 609 -26.31 20.07 -27.39
C ARG A 609 -27.39 21.08 -27.00
N VAL A 610 -27.37 21.51 -25.74
CA VAL A 610 -28.34 22.45 -25.16
C VAL A 610 -27.63 23.31 -24.12
N GLY A 611 -28.03 24.59 -24.04
CA GLY A 611 -27.54 25.55 -23.05
C GLY A 611 -26.28 26.30 -23.48
N THR A 612 -25.94 27.33 -22.71
CA THR A 612 -24.72 28.12 -22.89
C THR A 612 -23.67 27.64 -21.89
N PRO A 613 -22.48 27.21 -22.32
CA PRO A 613 -21.40 26.83 -21.41
C PRO A 613 -20.99 28.00 -20.53
N LYS A 614 -20.42 27.66 -19.37
CA LYS A 614 -19.80 28.65 -18.51
C LYS A 614 -18.55 29.23 -19.15
N ASP A 615 -18.33 30.50 -18.88
CA ASP A 615 -17.10 31.19 -19.22
C ASP A 615 -15.90 30.58 -18.50
N ARG A 616 -14.77 30.52 -19.21
CA ARG A 616 -13.51 30.00 -18.66
C ARG A 616 -12.34 30.90 -19.02
N ILE A 617 -11.40 31.00 -18.09
CA ILE A 617 -10.20 31.84 -18.20
C ILE A 617 -9.00 30.89 -18.18
N TYR A 618 -8.29 30.84 -19.30
CA TYR A 618 -7.13 29.95 -19.49
C TYR A 618 -5.88 30.71 -19.95
N GLY A 619 -6.04 31.87 -20.59
CA GLY A 619 -4.98 32.83 -20.83
C GLY A 619 -5.03 33.99 -19.85
N TYR A 620 -4.12 34.94 -20.03
CA TYR A 620 -4.07 36.16 -19.22
C TYR A 620 -4.63 37.36 -19.98
N PRO A 621 -5.32 38.30 -19.31
CA PRO A 621 -5.63 39.60 -19.89
C PRO A 621 -4.34 40.38 -20.11
N PHE A 622 -4.37 41.33 -21.04
CA PHE A 622 -3.39 42.40 -20.99
C PHE A 622 -3.50 43.17 -19.66
N SER A 623 -2.40 43.23 -18.91
CA SER A 623 -2.24 44.08 -17.74
C SER A 623 -0.88 44.78 -17.74
N THR A 624 -0.91 46.10 -17.60
CA THR A 624 0.28 46.96 -17.44
C THR A 624 0.91 46.82 -16.06
N GLU A 625 0.11 46.51 -15.03
CA GLU A 625 0.57 46.40 -13.63
C GLU A 625 1.54 45.23 -13.43
N ASN A 626 1.50 44.22 -14.30
CA ASN A 626 2.35 43.03 -14.24
C ASN A 626 3.42 42.97 -15.35
N GLY A 627 3.85 44.11 -15.91
CA GLY A 627 4.88 44.15 -16.96
C GLY A 627 4.44 43.54 -18.30
N GLY A 628 3.14 43.60 -18.61
CA GLY A 628 2.56 43.08 -19.85
C GLY A 628 2.35 41.57 -19.84
N SER A 629 1.15 41.15 -19.42
CA SER A 629 0.64 39.77 -19.56
C SER A 629 -0.23 39.58 -20.81
N GLY A 630 -0.59 38.33 -21.10
CA GLY A 630 -1.33 37.90 -22.28
C GLY A 630 -0.40 37.51 -23.45
N PHE A 631 -0.92 36.71 -24.38
CA PHE A 631 -0.15 36.28 -25.54
C PHE A 631 0.03 37.47 -26.50
N ARG A 632 1.23 38.07 -26.49
CA ARG A 632 1.46 39.39 -27.09
C ARG A 632 1.13 39.46 -28.58
N LEU A 633 1.34 38.37 -29.33
CA LEU A 633 0.98 38.28 -30.75
C LEU A 633 -0.53 38.32 -31.00
N TRP A 634 -1.35 37.99 -29.99
CA TRP A 634 -2.80 38.11 -30.05
C TRP A 634 -3.31 39.41 -29.41
N GLU A 635 -2.79 39.77 -28.25
CA GLU A 635 -3.26 40.92 -27.47
C GLU A 635 -2.99 42.28 -28.12
N ASP A 636 -1.90 42.41 -28.87
CA ASP A 636 -1.61 43.59 -29.68
C ASP A 636 -2.36 43.52 -31.02
N PRO A 637 -3.23 44.49 -31.36
CA PRO A 637 -4.02 44.43 -32.59
C PRO A 637 -3.18 44.39 -33.88
N GLN A 638 -2.05 45.10 -33.93
CA GLN A 638 -1.18 45.08 -35.10
C GLN A 638 -0.49 43.72 -35.23
N ALA A 639 -0.02 43.16 -34.12
CA ALA A 639 0.57 41.83 -34.10
C ALA A 639 -0.43 40.75 -34.49
N ARG A 640 -1.69 40.88 -34.03
CA ARG A 640 -2.75 39.94 -34.38
C ARG A 640 -3.00 39.91 -35.88
N GLU A 641 -3.19 41.09 -36.49
CA GLU A 641 -3.54 41.23 -37.90
C GLU A 641 -2.37 40.97 -38.85
N LYS A 642 -1.16 41.41 -38.49
CA LYS A 642 0.00 41.35 -39.38
C LYS A 642 0.85 40.10 -39.18
N VAL A 643 0.94 39.57 -37.97
CA VAL A 643 1.83 38.44 -37.62
C VAL A 643 1.01 37.19 -37.34
N PHE A 644 0.17 37.18 -36.31
CA PHE A 644 -0.50 35.98 -35.80
C PHE A 644 -1.29 35.26 -36.91
N VAL A 645 -2.19 35.96 -37.59
CA VAL A 645 -3.03 35.37 -38.66
C VAL A 645 -2.25 34.99 -39.92
N LYS A 646 -0.97 35.37 -40.02
CA LYS A 646 -0.10 35.01 -41.15
C LYS A 646 0.75 33.77 -40.86
N ILE A 647 1.20 33.61 -39.62
CA ILE A 647 2.07 32.49 -39.23
C ILE A 647 1.29 31.30 -38.67
N PHE A 648 0.10 31.54 -38.11
CA PHE A 648 -0.83 30.50 -37.67
C PHE A 648 -1.96 30.31 -38.68
N VAL A 649 -2.39 29.06 -38.87
CA VAL A 649 -3.45 28.67 -39.81
C VAL A 649 -4.71 28.21 -39.08
N GLY A 650 -5.89 28.55 -39.60
CA GLY A 650 -7.16 28.03 -39.10
C GLY A 650 -8.22 27.95 -40.20
N PRO A 651 -9.46 27.56 -39.88
CA PRO A 651 -9.95 27.15 -38.55
C PRO A 651 -9.21 25.93 -37.98
N LEU A 652 -9.22 25.77 -36.65
CA LEU A 652 -8.53 24.63 -36.00
C LEU A 652 -9.34 23.33 -36.12
N ASN A 653 -10.67 23.41 -36.02
CA ASN A 653 -11.58 22.26 -36.08
C ASN A 653 -12.56 22.39 -37.25
N PRO A 654 -12.10 22.54 -38.52
CA PRO A 654 -13.00 22.80 -39.64
C PRO A 654 -13.95 21.62 -39.93
N GLY A 655 -13.66 20.41 -39.45
CA GLY A 655 -14.57 19.26 -39.49
C GLY A 655 -15.77 19.42 -38.55
N LEU A 656 -15.64 20.21 -37.47
CA LEU A 656 -16.76 20.62 -36.62
C LEU A 656 -17.40 21.93 -37.08
N GLU A 657 -16.58 22.92 -37.43
CA GLU A 657 -17.00 24.32 -37.66
C GLU A 657 -17.43 24.60 -39.11
N GLN A 658 -16.88 23.85 -40.07
CA GLN A 658 -17.14 24.00 -41.51
C GLN A 658 -17.43 22.64 -42.18
N PRO A 659 -18.34 21.82 -41.64
CA PRO A 659 -18.49 20.41 -42.06
C PRO A 659 -18.86 20.25 -43.54
N GLY A 660 -19.56 21.23 -44.12
CA GLY A 660 -19.91 21.23 -45.54
C GLY A 660 -18.70 21.18 -46.49
N LYS A 661 -17.53 21.69 -46.10
CA LYS A 661 -16.30 21.58 -46.89
C LYS A 661 -15.82 20.15 -47.10
N PHE A 662 -16.24 19.25 -46.21
CA PHE A 662 -15.88 17.85 -46.21
C PHE A 662 -17.07 16.93 -46.56
N GLY A 663 -18.22 17.51 -46.95
CA GLY A 663 -19.45 16.76 -47.18
C GLY A 663 -20.05 16.15 -45.92
N LEU A 664 -19.76 16.71 -44.74
CA LEU A 664 -20.23 16.24 -43.45
C LEU A 664 -21.44 17.04 -42.98
N SER A 665 -22.25 16.46 -42.10
CA SER A 665 -23.44 17.12 -41.55
C SER A 665 -23.08 18.18 -40.52
N GLU A 666 -23.93 19.20 -40.40
CA GLU A 666 -23.87 20.19 -39.31
C GLU A 666 -24.26 19.52 -37.98
N ILE A 667 -23.38 19.64 -36.98
CA ILE A 667 -23.59 19.10 -35.63
C ILE A 667 -23.43 20.15 -34.54
N ILE A 668 -22.77 21.28 -34.84
CA ILE A 668 -22.71 22.39 -33.93
C ILE A 668 -24.06 23.14 -34.02
N PRO A 669 -24.75 23.37 -32.89
CA PRO A 669 -25.99 24.13 -32.88
C PRO A 669 -25.87 25.47 -33.62
N THR A 670 -26.94 25.87 -34.30
CA THR A 670 -26.99 27.11 -35.07
C THR A 670 -26.84 28.37 -34.22
N ASN A 671 -27.12 28.29 -32.92
CA ASN A 671 -26.94 29.38 -31.96
C ASN A 671 -25.52 29.47 -31.38
N TYR A 672 -24.60 28.58 -31.76
CA TYR A 672 -23.19 28.70 -31.38
C TYR A 672 -22.50 29.81 -32.18
N ALA A 673 -22.13 30.89 -31.48
CA ALA A 673 -21.71 32.13 -32.13
C ALA A 673 -20.24 32.19 -32.55
N PHE A 674 -19.43 31.20 -32.19
CA PHE A 674 -17.97 31.27 -32.32
C PHE A 674 -17.41 30.23 -33.30
N LYS A 675 -18.15 29.92 -34.37
CA LYS A 675 -17.65 29.04 -35.45
C LYS A 675 -16.50 29.74 -36.19
N GLY A 676 -15.34 29.10 -36.31
CA GLY A 676 -14.27 29.54 -37.18
C GLY A 676 -14.62 29.40 -38.68
N CYS A 677 -14.15 30.35 -39.50
CA CYS A 677 -14.27 30.26 -40.96
C CYS A 677 -13.07 30.84 -41.71
N GLU A 678 -13.06 30.80 -43.06
CA GLU A 678 -11.92 31.30 -43.85
C GLU A 678 -11.63 32.78 -43.61
N LYS A 679 -12.68 33.60 -43.43
CA LYS A 679 -12.55 35.03 -43.14
C LYS A 679 -12.12 35.27 -41.69
N VAL A 680 -12.53 34.41 -40.77
CA VAL A 680 -12.27 34.52 -39.33
C VAL A 680 -11.81 33.15 -38.80
N PRO A 681 -10.57 32.76 -39.10
CA PRO A 681 -10.07 31.42 -38.76
C PRO A 681 -9.84 31.23 -37.26
N PHE A 682 -9.72 32.33 -36.51
CA PHE A 682 -9.56 32.35 -35.06
C PHE A 682 -10.63 33.26 -34.47
N PRO A 683 -11.82 32.74 -34.14
CA PRO A 683 -12.88 33.56 -33.55
C PRO A 683 -12.43 34.13 -32.19
N ASP A 684 -12.85 35.36 -31.93
CA ASP A 684 -12.62 36.07 -30.66
C ASP A 684 -13.96 36.23 -29.95
N ARG A 685 -13.94 36.06 -28.64
CA ARG A 685 -15.09 36.29 -27.78
C ARG A 685 -15.66 37.71 -27.89
N THR A 686 -14.82 38.69 -28.24
CA THR A 686 -15.25 40.09 -28.42
C THR A 686 -16.07 40.33 -29.69
N GLN A 687 -16.03 39.41 -30.67
CA GLN A 687 -16.71 39.55 -31.96
C GLN A 687 -17.45 38.24 -32.31
N PRO A 688 -18.61 37.97 -31.68
CA PRO A 688 -19.41 36.79 -32.01
C PRO A 688 -20.05 36.90 -33.41
N ASN A 689 -20.38 35.75 -34.00
CA ASN A 689 -21.15 35.59 -35.24
C ASN A 689 -20.51 36.14 -36.53
N GLN A 690 -19.19 36.34 -36.59
CA GLN A 690 -18.54 36.95 -37.75
C GLN A 690 -18.66 36.13 -39.04
N CYS A 691 -18.81 34.81 -38.92
CA CYS A 691 -18.99 33.93 -40.07
C CYS A 691 -20.43 33.93 -40.63
N ASN A 692 -21.39 34.57 -39.93
CA ASN A 692 -22.79 34.68 -40.34
C ASN A 692 -23.12 36.03 -41.00
N ILE A 693 -22.13 36.94 -41.13
CA ILE A 693 -22.31 38.24 -41.79
C ILE A 693 -22.06 38.04 -43.28
N ASN A 694 -23.15 37.83 -44.04
CA ASN A 694 -23.16 37.86 -45.50
C ASN A 694 -23.22 39.29 -46.02
#